data_AF-Q9UBT6-F1
#
_entry.id   AF-Q9UBT6-F1
#
_cell.length_a   1.000
_cell.length_b   1.000
_cell.length_c   1.000
_cell.angle_alpha   90.00
_cell.angle_beta   90.00
_cell.angle_gamma   90.00
#
_symmetry.space_group_name_H-M   'P 1'
#
loop_
_entity.id
_entity.type
_entity.pdbx_description
1 polymer ?
#
loop_
_entity_poly.entity_id
_entity_poly.type
_entity_poly.pdbx_seq_one_letter_code
_entity_poly.pdbx_strand_id
1 'polypeptide(L)'
;MDSTKEKCDSYKDDLLLRMGLNDNKAGMEGLDKEKINKIIMEATKGSRFYGNELKKEKQVNQRIENMMQQKAQITSQQLRKAQLQVDRFAMELEQSRNLSNTIVHIDMDAFYAAVEMRDNPELKDKPIAVGSMSMLSTSNYHARRFGVRAAMPGFIAKRLCPQLIIVPPNFDKYRAVSKEVKEILADYDPNFMAMSLDEAYLNITKHLEERQNWPEDKRRYFIKMGSSVENDNPGKEVNKLSEHERSISPLLFEESPSDVQPPGDPFQVNFEEQNNPQILQNSVVFGTSAQEVVKEIRFRIEQKTTLTASAGIAPNTMLAKVCSDKNKPNGQYQILPNRQAVMDFIKDLPIRKVSGIGKVTEKMLKALGIITCTELYQQRALLSLLFSETSWHYFLHISLGLGSTHLTRDGERKSMSVERTFSEINKAEEQYSLCQELCSELAQDLQKERLKGRTVTIKLKNVNFEVKTRASTVSSVVSTAEEIFAIAKELLKTEIDADFPHPLRLRLMGVRISSFPNEEDRKHQQRSIIGFLQAGNQALSATECTLEKTDKDKFVKPLEMSHKKSFFDKKRSERKWSHQDTFKCEAVNKQSFQTSQPFQVLKKKMNENLEISENSDDCQILTCPVCFRAQGCISLEALNKHVDECLDGPSISENFKMFSCSHVSATKVNKKENVPASSLCEKQDYEAHPKIKEISSVDCIALVDTIDNSSKAESIDALSNKHSKEECSSLPSKSFNIEHCHQNSSSTVSLENEDVGSFRQEYRQPYLCEVKTGQALVCPVCNVEQKTSDLTLFNVHVDVCLNKSFIQELRKDKFNPVNQPKESSRSTGSSSGVQKAVTRTKRPGLMTKYSTSKKIKPNNPKHTLDIFFK
;
A
#
# COMPACT_ATOMS: atom_id res chain seq x y z
N MET A 1 16.75 -4.81 -42.75
CA MET A 1 16.00 -5.94 -42.15
C MET A 1 16.41 -6.24 -40.70
N ASP A 2 17.47 -5.59 -40.16
CA ASP A 2 17.87 -5.79 -38.76
C ASP A 2 17.08 -4.97 -37.73
N SER A 3 16.56 -3.79 -38.10
CA SER A 3 15.78 -2.94 -37.19
C SER A 3 14.43 -3.53 -36.77
N THR A 4 13.89 -4.50 -37.52
CA THR A 4 12.68 -5.24 -37.16
C THR A 4 12.96 -6.44 -36.25
N LYS A 5 14.18 -6.99 -36.25
CA LYS A 5 14.59 -8.05 -35.32
C LYS A 5 14.82 -7.50 -33.92
N GLU A 6 15.53 -6.38 -33.77
CA GLU A 6 15.75 -5.74 -32.46
C GLU A 6 14.45 -5.34 -31.76
N LYS A 7 13.48 -4.80 -32.51
CA LYS A 7 12.15 -4.51 -31.96
C LYS A 7 11.43 -5.78 -31.49
N CYS A 8 11.54 -6.89 -32.23
CA CYS A 8 10.83 -8.13 -31.88
C CYS A 8 11.41 -8.80 -30.62
N ASP A 9 12.72 -8.69 -30.39
CA ASP A 9 13.36 -9.26 -29.21
C ASP A 9 13.11 -8.41 -27.95
N SER A 10 13.08 -7.08 -28.07
CA SER A 10 12.65 -6.19 -26.97
C SER A 10 11.25 -6.52 -26.44
N TYR A 11 10.30 -6.88 -27.32
CA TYR A 11 8.95 -7.26 -26.89
C TYR A 11 8.89 -8.59 -26.13
N LYS A 12 9.83 -9.52 -26.39
CA LYS A 12 9.88 -10.80 -25.67
C LYS A 12 10.31 -10.57 -24.22
N ASP A 13 11.35 -9.78 -24.02
CA ASP A 13 11.87 -9.46 -22.68
C ASP A 13 10.84 -8.70 -21.83
N ASP A 14 10.09 -7.81 -22.47
CA ASP A 14 9.00 -7.07 -21.83
C ASP A 14 7.88 -8.00 -21.33
N LEU A 15 7.43 -8.94 -22.15
CA LEU A 15 6.36 -9.85 -21.74
C LEU A 15 6.82 -10.84 -20.67
N LEU A 16 8.11 -11.21 -20.67
CA LEU A 16 8.72 -12.01 -19.63
C LEU A 16 8.64 -11.34 -18.25
N LEU A 17 8.59 -10.01 -18.14
CA LEU A 17 8.36 -9.34 -16.85
C LEU A 17 6.97 -9.64 -16.29
N ARG A 18 5.92 -9.74 -17.11
CA ARG A 18 4.56 -10.06 -16.64
C ARG A 18 4.34 -11.54 -16.39
N MET A 19 4.72 -12.39 -17.34
CA MET A 19 4.39 -13.81 -17.32
C MET A 19 5.54 -14.69 -16.84
N GLY A 20 6.77 -14.23 -16.99
CA GLY A 20 7.95 -14.96 -16.59
C GLY A 20 8.09 -15.10 -15.08
N LEU A 21 9.00 -16.01 -14.74
CA LEU A 21 9.38 -16.37 -13.40
C LEU A 21 9.99 -15.15 -12.68
N ASN A 22 9.29 -14.70 -11.65
CA ASN A 22 9.85 -13.88 -10.58
C ASN A 22 10.42 -14.80 -9.49
N ASP A 23 11.72 -15.00 -9.48
CA ASP A 23 12.48 -15.81 -8.52
C ASP A 23 12.69 -15.14 -7.16
N ASN A 24 12.18 -13.91 -6.96
CA ASN A 24 12.32 -13.20 -5.68
C ASN A 24 11.59 -13.82 -4.49
N LYS A 25 11.00 -15.02 -4.61
CA LYS A 25 10.31 -15.73 -3.54
C LYS A 25 11.25 -16.75 -2.92
N ALA A 26 11.21 -16.90 -1.59
CA ALA A 26 12.07 -17.84 -0.89
C ALA A 26 11.99 -19.27 -1.43
N GLY A 27 13.15 -19.89 -1.64
CA GLY A 27 13.30 -21.24 -2.20
C GLY A 27 13.35 -21.28 -3.72
N MET A 28 13.49 -20.13 -4.38
CA MET A 28 13.54 -19.99 -5.84
C MET A 28 14.83 -19.31 -6.33
N GLU A 29 15.79 -19.09 -5.43
CA GLU A 29 17.09 -18.53 -5.75
C GLU A 29 17.90 -19.49 -6.64
N GLY A 30 18.61 -18.96 -7.63
CA GLY A 30 19.53 -19.72 -8.48
C GLY A 30 18.87 -20.60 -9.55
N LEU A 31 17.57 -20.43 -9.81
CA LEU A 31 16.87 -21.19 -10.85
C LEU A 31 17.23 -20.71 -12.26
N ASP A 32 17.28 -21.65 -13.20
CA ASP A 32 17.39 -21.36 -14.64
C ASP A 32 16.10 -20.71 -15.15
N LYS A 33 16.08 -19.38 -15.10
CA LYS A 33 14.95 -18.56 -15.52
C LYS A 33 14.64 -18.75 -17.00
N GLU A 34 15.65 -18.88 -17.85
CA GLU A 34 15.47 -18.99 -19.29
C GLU A 34 14.70 -20.25 -19.64
N LYS A 35 15.14 -21.40 -19.10
CA LYS A 35 14.45 -22.68 -19.30
C LYS A 35 13.03 -22.68 -18.75
N ILE A 36 12.83 -22.17 -17.53
CA ILE A 36 11.50 -22.12 -16.92
C ILE A 36 10.57 -21.19 -17.72
N ASN A 37 11.06 -20.02 -18.12
CA ASN A 37 10.31 -19.06 -18.92
C ASN A 37 9.97 -19.64 -20.29
N LYS A 38 10.88 -20.37 -20.94
CA LYS A 38 10.61 -21.06 -22.20
C LYS A 38 9.43 -22.01 -22.07
N ILE A 39 9.39 -22.85 -21.04
CA ILE A 39 8.28 -23.79 -20.78
C ILE A 39 6.97 -23.03 -20.52
N ILE A 40 7.01 -21.96 -19.71
CA ILE A 40 5.83 -21.12 -19.42
C ILE A 40 5.30 -20.49 -20.71
N MET A 41 6.19 -19.96 -21.56
CA MET A 41 5.84 -19.33 -22.81
C MET A 41 5.26 -20.33 -23.81
N GLU A 42 5.87 -21.49 -23.97
CA GLU A 42 5.36 -22.57 -24.82
C GLU A 42 3.97 -23.06 -24.36
N ALA A 43 3.74 -23.12 -23.05
CA ALA A 43 2.45 -23.53 -22.50
C ALA A 43 1.35 -22.47 -22.62
N THR A 44 1.71 -21.20 -22.81
CA THR A 44 0.74 -20.08 -22.75
C THR A 44 0.54 -19.35 -24.07
N LYS A 45 1.53 -19.41 -24.99
CA LYS A 45 1.49 -18.73 -26.29
C LYS A 45 0.23 -19.13 -27.08
N GLY A 46 -0.45 -18.12 -27.64
CA GLY A 46 -1.70 -18.31 -28.40
C GLY A 46 -2.97 -18.41 -27.55
N SER A 47 -2.88 -18.46 -26.21
CA SER A 47 -4.06 -18.44 -25.35
C SER A 47 -4.74 -17.06 -25.31
N ARG A 48 -6.04 -17.03 -25.02
CA ARG A 48 -6.77 -15.77 -24.77
C ARG A 48 -6.18 -14.98 -23.59
N PHE A 49 -5.65 -15.69 -22.58
CA PHE A 49 -4.94 -15.07 -21.45
C PHE A 49 -3.67 -14.34 -21.91
N TYR A 50 -2.86 -15.00 -22.75
CA TYR A 50 -1.65 -14.43 -23.33
C TYR A 50 -1.96 -13.14 -24.12
N GLY A 51 -3.00 -13.15 -24.95
CA GLY A 51 -3.44 -11.95 -25.68
C GLY A 51 -3.81 -10.78 -24.76
N ASN A 52 -4.46 -11.06 -23.63
CA ASN A 52 -4.78 -10.03 -22.63
C ASN A 52 -3.55 -9.52 -21.88
N GLU A 53 -2.59 -10.39 -21.55
CA GLU A 53 -1.34 -9.96 -20.91
C GLU A 53 -0.48 -9.12 -21.86
N LEU A 54 -0.44 -9.45 -23.17
CA LEU A 54 0.14 -8.58 -24.20
C LEU A 54 -0.51 -7.19 -24.22
N LYS A 55 -1.85 -7.13 -24.19
CA LYS A 55 -2.60 -5.87 -24.16
C LYS A 55 -2.23 -5.03 -22.92
N LYS A 56 -2.17 -5.65 -21.75
CA LYS A 56 -1.77 -4.96 -20.50
C LYS A 56 -0.31 -4.52 -20.54
N GLU A 57 0.56 -5.30 -21.15
CA GLU A 57 1.98 -4.94 -21.30
C GLU A 57 2.14 -3.72 -22.21
N LYS A 58 1.44 -3.68 -23.35
CA LYS A 58 1.36 -2.50 -24.20
C LYS A 58 0.89 -1.27 -23.41
N GLN A 59 -0.14 -1.41 -22.57
CA GLN A 59 -0.61 -0.32 -21.72
C GLN A 59 0.45 0.15 -20.72
N VAL A 60 1.19 -0.76 -20.08
CA VAL A 60 2.28 -0.39 -19.16
C VAL A 60 3.40 0.32 -19.92
N ASN A 61 3.79 -0.18 -21.08
CA ASN A 61 4.81 0.45 -21.93
C ASN A 61 4.39 1.85 -22.37
N GLN A 62 3.12 2.06 -22.74
CA GLN A 62 2.61 3.39 -23.05
C GLN A 62 2.71 4.34 -21.86
N ARG A 63 2.41 3.87 -20.64
CA ARG A 63 2.56 4.68 -19.43
C ARG A 63 4.02 5.05 -19.16
N ILE A 64 4.94 4.12 -19.40
CA ILE A 64 6.39 4.37 -19.28
C ILE A 64 6.82 5.40 -20.33
N GLU A 65 6.39 5.26 -21.58
CA GLU A 65 6.71 6.23 -22.64
C GLU A 65 6.22 7.63 -22.29
N ASN A 66 4.97 7.76 -21.84
CA ASN A 66 4.41 9.04 -21.40
C ASN A 66 5.22 9.65 -20.25
N MET A 67 5.64 8.83 -19.28
CA MET A 67 6.48 9.26 -18.16
C MET A 67 7.87 9.71 -18.63
N MET A 68 8.47 9.03 -19.62
CA MET A 68 9.76 9.42 -20.20
C MET A 68 9.66 10.71 -21.00
N GLN A 69 8.55 10.93 -21.70
CA GLN A 69 8.26 12.21 -22.37
C GLN A 69 8.11 13.35 -21.36
N GLN A 70 7.39 13.11 -20.25
CA GLN A 70 7.26 14.09 -19.16
C GLN A 70 8.64 14.40 -18.54
N LYS A 71 9.47 13.37 -18.30
CA LYS A 71 10.85 13.53 -17.80
C LYS A 71 11.68 14.43 -18.72
N ALA A 72 11.56 14.27 -20.04
CA ALA A 72 12.31 15.08 -21.01
C ALA A 72 11.95 16.58 -20.98
N GLN A 73 10.76 16.93 -20.47
CA GLN A 73 10.30 18.32 -20.36
C GLN A 73 10.70 18.98 -19.04
N ILE A 74 11.24 18.23 -18.07
CA ILE A 74 11.65 18.76 -16.77
C ILE A 74 12.94 19.56 -16.91
N THR A 75 12.90 20.83 -16.51
CA THR A 75 14.08 21.70 -16.54
C THR A 75 14.97 21.49 -15.31
N SER A 76 16.26 21.78 -15.43
CA SER A 76 17.19 21.73 -14.30
C SER A 76 16.78 22.67 -13.15
N GLN A 77 16.07 23.77 -13.46
CA GLN A 77 15.54 24.68 -12.45
C GLN A 77 14.37 24.05 -11.67
N GLN A 78 13.43 23.41 -12.37
CA GLN A 78 12.35 22.67 -11.73
C GLN A 78 12.89 21.53 -10.86
N LEU A 79 13.89 20.80 -11.36
CA LEU A 79 14.54 19.72 -10.61
C LEU A 79 15.23 20.23 -9.33
N ARG A 80 15.95 21.36 -9.40
CA ARG A 80 16.56 21.99 -8.21
C ARG A 80 15.51 22.45 -7.19
N LYS A 81 14.39 23.01 -7.65
CA LYS A 81 13.29 23.41 -6.77
C LYS A 81 12.68 22.19 -6.07
N ALA A 82 12.43 21.11 -6.82
CA ALA A 82 11.92 19.85 -6.28
C ALA A 82 12.90 19.24 -5.27
N GLN A 83 14.21 19.27 -5.57
CA GLN A 83 15.26 18.79 -4.68
C GLN A 83 15.19 19.46 -3.30
N LEU A 84 15.11 20.80 -3.26
CA LEU A 84 15.00 21.55 -2.00
C LEU A 84 13.72 21.22 -1.22
N GLN A 85 12.59 21.08 -1.91
CA GLN A 85 11.31 20.73 -1.27
C GLN A 85 11.34 19.31 -0.68
N VAL A 86 11.85 18.36 -1.46
CA VAL A 86 11.95 16.96 -1.05
C VAL A 86 12.97 16.78 0.07
N ASP A 87 14.10 17.48 0.03
CA ASP A 87 15.11 17.44 1.09
C ASP A 87 14.58 18.01 2.41
N ARG A 88 13.79 19.09 2.37
CA ARG A 88 13.09 19.60 3.56
C ARG A 88 12.17 18.54 4.16
N PHE A 89 11.35 17.90 3.34
CA PHE A 89 10.46 16.84 3.81
C PHE A 89 11.23 15.61 4.32
N ALA A 90 12.33 15.23 3.65
CA ALA A 90 13.21 14.15 4.09
C ALA A 90 13.85 14.45 5.45
N MET A 91 14.23 15.70 5.72
CA MET A 91 14.73 16.13 7.03
C MET A 91 13.69 15.96 8.13
N GLU A 92 12.43 16.35 7.88
CA GLU A 92 11.32 16.18 8.83
C GLU A 92 11.06 14.69 9.13
N LEU A 93 11.11 13.84 8.11
CA LEU A 93 10.98 12.38 8.26
C LEU A 93 12.16 11.78 9.04
N GLU A 94 13.39 12.23 8.78
CA GLU A 94 14.57 11.73 9.49
C GLU A 94 14.56 12.17 10.97
N GLN A 95 14.12 13.40 11.25
CA GLN A 95 13.95 13.92 12.61
C GLN A 95 12.89 13.16 13.42
N SER A 96 11.83 12.69 12.75
CA SER A 96 10.75 11.92 13.37
C SER A 96 10.99 10.40 13.36
N ARG A 97 12.18 9.93 12.97
CA ARG A 97 12.53 8.50 12.96
C ARG A 97 12.43 7.92 14.37
N ASN A 98 11.55 6.93 14.53
CA ASN A 98 11.41 6.17 15.76
C ASN A 98 12.11 4.80 15.64
N LEU A 99 13.09 4.56 16.52
CA LEU A 99 13.82 3.29 16.62
C LEU A 99 13.57 2.56 17.95
N SER A 100 12.67 3.06 18.81
CA SER A 100 12.44 2.51 20.14
C SER A 100 11.55 1.26 20.14
N ASN A 101 10.76 1.06 19.09
CA ASN A 101 9.87 -0.09 18.99
C ASN A 101 10.60 -1.31 18.42
N THR A 102 10.24 -2.50 18.91
CA THR A 102 10.65 -3.78 18.33
C THR A 102 9.44 -4.43 17.66
N ILE A 103 9.39 -4.32 16.33
CA ILE A 103 8.34 -4.93 15.50
C ILE A 103 8.81 -6.29 15.01
N VAL A 104 7.93 -7.28 15.14
CA VAL A 104 8.13 -8.63 14.63
C VAL A 104 7.11 -8.91 13.54
N HIS A 105 7.56 -9.44 12.40
CA HIS A 105 6.68 -10.03 11.39
C HIS A 105 6.87 -11.55 11.39
N ILE A 106 5.79 -12.31 11.62
CA ILE A 106 5.75 -13.77 11.55
C ILE A 106 5.09 -14.19 10.24
N ASP A 107 5.67 -15.18 9.56
CA ASP A 107 5.19 -15.69 8.27
C ASP A 107 5.38 -17.23 8.22
N MET A 108 4.28 -17.98 8.25
CA MET A 108 4.30 -19.45 8.25
C MET A 108 4.89 -20.02 6.94
N ASP A 109 5.76 -21.02 7.06
CA ASP A 109 6.51 -21.51 5.90
C ASP A 109 5.67 -22.43 5.00
N ALA A 110 5.45 -21.99 3.75
CA ALA A 110 4.64 -22.72 2.76
C ALA A 110 3.28 -23.21 3.33
N PHE A 111 2.64 -22.37 4.14
CA PHE A 111 1.57 -22.72 5.09
C PHE A 111 0.63 -23.85 4.67
N TYR A 112 -0.18 -23.66 3.62
CA TYR A 112 -1.16 -24.68 3.23
C TYR A 112 -0.50 -26.00 2.82
N ALA A 113 0.62 -25.96 2.09
CA ALA A 113 1.33 -27.17 1.71
C ALA A 113 1.95 -27.87 2.92
N ALA A 114 2.46 -27.11 3.90
CA ALA A 114 3.00 -27.67 5.13
C ALA A 114 1.91 -28.36 5.98
N VAL A 115 0.69 -27.81 6.04
CA VAL A 115 -0.46 -28.48 6.68
C VAL A 115 -0.77 -29.81 6.00
N GLU A 116 -0.84 -29.84 4.66
CA GLU A 116 -1.11 -31.10 3.94
C GLU A 116 0.03 -32.13 4.11
N MET A 117 1.30 -31.68 4.17
CA MET A 117 2.46 -32.56 4.42
C MET A 117 2.45 -33.16 5.83
N ARG A 118 1.97 -32.40 6.82
CA ARG A 118 1.81 -32.87 8.20
C ARG A 118 0.71 -33.93 8.29
N ASP A 119 -0.45 -33.64 7.70
CA ASP A 119 -1.63 -34.51 7.78
C ASP A 119 -1.52 -35.75 6.86
N ASN A 120 -0.69 -35.69 5.82
CA ASN A 120 -0.35 -36.82 4.95
C ASN A 120 1.19 -36.94 4.80
N PRO A 121 1.85 -37.70 5.69
CA PRO A 121 3.31 -37.86 5.69
C PRO A 121 3.92 -38.40 4.38
N GLU A 122 3.15 -39.10 3.54
CA GLU A 122 3.61 -39.59 2.23
C GLU A 122 3.98 -38.46 1.24
N LEU A 123 3.57 -37.22 1.55
CA LEU A 123 3.84 -36.04 0.75
C LEU A 123 5.11 -35.29 1.16
N LYS A 124 5.71 -35.62 2.32
CA LYS A 124 6.77 -34.82 2.95
C LYS A 124 7.98 -34.59 2.03
N ASP A 125 8.42 -35.63 1.33
CA ASP A 125 9.62 -35.60 0.48
C ASP A 125 9.31 -35.41 -1.01
N LYS A 126 8.06 -35.05 -1.35
CA LYS A 126 7.60 -34.91 -2.74
C LYS A 126 7.34 -33.44 -3.10
N PRO A 127 7.51 -33.02 -4.37
CA PRO A 127 7.06 -31.71 -4.81
C PRO A 127 5.53 -31.67 -4.78
N ILE A 128 4.96 -30.80 -3.94
CA ILE A 128 3.52 -30.61 -3.84
C ILE A 128 3.10 -29.15 -4.02
N ALA A 129 1.86 -28.95 -4.45
CA ALA A 129 1.19 -27.66 -4.47
C ALA A 129 -0.25 -27.79 -4.00
N VAL A 130 -0.77 -26.76 -3.34
CA VAL A 130 -2.17 -26.69 -2.93
C VAL A 130 -2.94 -25.82 -3.91
N GLY A 131 -4.05 -26.33 -4.44
CA GLY A 131 -4.90 -25.63 -5.40
C GLY A 131 -5.60 -26.59 -6.36
N SER A 132 -5.61 -26.23 -7.64
CA SER A 132 -6.21 -27.02 -8.71
C SER A 132 -5.41 -26.90 -10.02
N MET A 133 -5.80 -27.64 -11.05
CA MET A 133 -5.25 -27.47 -12.40
C MET A 133 -5.42 -26.05 -12.95
N SER A 134 -6.45 -25.32 -12.49
CA SER A 134 -6.72 -23.94 -12.89
C SER A 134 -5.80 -22.92 -12.23
N MET A 135 -5.50 -23.10 -10.94
CA MET A 135 -4.68 -22.16 -10.16
C MET A 135 -4.13 -22.81 -8.90
N LEU A 136 -2.85 -22.53 -8.61
CA LEU A 136 -2.17 -22.92 -7.37
C LEU A 136 -2.18 -21.78 -6.35
N SER A 137 -2.59 -22.08 -5.13
CA SER A 137 -2.55 -21.17 -3.97
C SER A 137 -1.14 -21.07 -3.40
N THR A 138 -0.45 -22.20 -3.23
CA THR A 138 0.94 -22.25 -2.76
C THR A 138 1.63 -23.54 -3.21
N SER A 139 2.94 -23.61 -2.99
CA SER A 139 3.79 -24.78 -3.24
C SER A 139 4.80 -24.96 -2.11
N ASN A 140 5.13 -26.21 -1.81
CA ASN A 140 6.21 -26.51 -0.86
C ASN A 140 7.58 -26.15 -1.46
N TYR A 141 8.61 -26.10 -0.62
CA TYR A 141 9.94 -25.70 -1.05
C TYR A 141 10.55 -26.68 -2.07
N HIS A 142 10.22 -27.97 -2.01
CA HIS A 142 10.64 -28.95 -3.04
C HIS A 142 10.10 -28.61 -4.43
N ALA A 143 8.82 -28.25 -4.55
CA ALA A 143 8.23 -27.84 -5.83
C ALA A 143 8.77 -26.48 -6.31
N ARG A 144 9.10 -25.55 -5.40
CA ARG A 144 9.68 -24.25 -5.74
C ARG A 144 11.02 -24.35 -6.48
N ARG A 145 11.81 -25.40 -6.22
CA ARG A 145 13.05 -25.69 -6.97
C ARG A 145 12.84 -25.95 -8.46
N PHE A 146 11.61 -26.23 -8.90
CA PHE A 146 11.26 -26.38 -10.31
C PHE A 146 10.63 -25.12 -10.92
N GLY A 147 10.57 -24.01 -10.18
CA GLY A 147 9.86 -22.80 -10.59
C GLY A 147 8.37 -22.79 -10.24
N VAL A 148 7.83 -23.86 -9.63
CA VAL A 148 6.41 -23.96 -9.24
C VAL A 148 6.12 -23.06 -8.05
N ARG A 149 5.07 -22.24 -8.16
CA ARG A 149 4.79 -21.14 -7.24
C ARG A 149 3.30 -20.81 -7.14
N ALA A 150 2.95 -20.06 -6.10
CA ALA A 150 1.64 -19.43 -5.96
C ALA A 150 1.28 -18.57 -7.19
N ALA A 151 -0.02 -18.51 -7.51
CA ALA A 151 -0.60 -17.80 -8.65
C ALA A 151 -0.16 -18.33 -10.04
N MET A 152 0.38 -19.54 -10.10
CA MET A 152 0.66 -20.27 -11.35
C MET A 152 -0.49 -21.25 -11.65
N PRO A 153 -0.94 -21.39 -12.92
CA PRO A 153 -1.87 -22.45 -13.28
C PRO A 153 -1.27 -23.85 -13.06
N GLY A 154 -2.05 -24.76 -12.49
CA GLY A 154 -1.58 -26.11 -12.17
C GLY A 154 -1.11 -26.90 -13.39
N PHE A 155 -1.73 -26.69 -14.57
CA PHE A 155 -1.27 -27.33 -15.80
C PHE A 155 0.11 -26.85 -16.28
N ILE A 156 0.48 -25.59 -16.02
CA ILE A 156 1.83 -25.07 -16.31
C ILE A 156 2.81 -25.65 -15.30
N ALA A 157 2.43 -25.67 -14.02
CA ALA A 157 3.26 -26.26 -12.97
C ALA A 157 3.58 -27.74 -13.22
N LYS A 158 2.61 -28.51 -13.72
CA LYS A 158 2.80 -29.90 -14.15
C LYS A 158 3.74 -30.05 -15.34
N ARG A 159 3.84 -29.05 -16.23
CA ARG A 159 4.86 -29.07 -17.31
C ARG A 159 6.26 -28.77 -16.77
N LEU A 160 6.38 -27.92 -15.76
CA LEU A 160 7.65 -27.64 -15.08
C LEU A 160 8.10 -28.82 -14.21
N CYS A 161 7.15 -29.50 -13.56
CA CYS A 161 7.39 -30.63 -12.66
C CYS A 161 6.31 -31.70 -12.90
N PRO A 162 6.52 -32.67 -13.81
CA PRO A 162 5.55 -33.72 -14.12
C PRO A 162 5.09 -34.53 -12.90
N GLN A 163 6.01 -34.78 -11.97
CA GLN A 163 5.80 -35.50 -10.72
C GLN A 163 5.10 -34.68 -9.61
N LEU A 164 4.75 -33.41 -9.85
CA LEU A 164 4.09 -32.53 -8.87
C LEU A 164 2.76 -33.11 -8.38
N ILE A 165 2.52 -33.18 -7.08
CA ILE A 165 1.20 -33.56 -6.55
C ILE A 165 0.40 -32.29 -6.27
N ILE A 166 -0.79 -32.16 -6.85
CA ILE A 166 -1.69 -31.03 -6.61
C ILE A 166 -2.78 -31.49 -5.64
N VAL A 167 -2.77 -30.93 -4.43
CA VAL A 167 -3.74 -31.24 -3.37
C VAL A 167 -4.84 -30.15 -3.35
N PRO A 168 -6.13 -30.51 -3.31
CA PRO A 168 -7.20 -29.53 -3.13
C PRO A 168 -7.08 -28.75 -1.81
N PRO A 169 -7.46 -27.47 -1.76
CA PRO A 169 -7.37 -26.69 -0.53
C PRO A 169 -8.41 -27.12 0.52
N ASN A 170 -8.00 -27.17 1.80
CA ASN A 170 -8.87 -27.37 2.95
C ASN A 170 -8.84 -26.17 3.90
N PHE A 171 -9.66 -25.16 3.62
CA PHE A 171 -9.64 -23.89 4.35
C PHE A 171 -10.04 -23.98 5.82
N ASP A 172 -10.84 -24.96 6.22
CA ASP A 172 -11.22 -25.15 7.63
C ASP A 172 -10.01 -25.60 8.46
N LYS A 173 -9.21 -26.54 7.93
CA LYS A 173 -7.93 -26.92 8.54
C LYS A 173 -6.98 -25.74 8.67
N TYR A 174 -6.84 -24.94 7.61
CA TYR A 174 -5.94 -23.78 7.62
C TYR A 174 -6.39 -22.72 8.63
N ARG A 175 -7.70 -22.49 8.78
CA ARG A 175 -8.26 -21.61 9.81
C ARG A 175 -8.02 -22.14 11.22
N ALA A 176 -8.16 -23.44 11.44
CA ALA A 176 -7.91 -24.06 12.74
C ALA A 176 -6.45 -23.88 13.18
N VAL A 177 -5.49 -24.19 12.30
CA VAL A 177 -4.06 -23.98 12.58
C VAL A 177 -3.73 -22.50 12.78
N SER A 178 -4.31 -21.61 11.96
CA SER A 178 -4.14 -20.15 12.14
C SER A 178 -4.59 -19.70 13.53
N LYS A 179 -5.70 -20.24 14.05
CA LYS A 179 -6.18 -19.96 15.41
C LYS A 179 -5.17 -20.42 16.46
N GLU A 180 -4.64 -21.63 16.34
CA GLU A 180 -3.63 -22.16 17.27
C GLU A 180 -2.36 -21.30 17.35
N VAL A 181 -1.91 -20.80 16.19
CA VAL A 181 -0.77 -19.86 16.09
C VAL A 181 -1.12 -18.53 16.73
N LYS A 182 -2.28 -17.94 16.39
CA LYS A 182 -2.74 -16.66 16.94
C LYS A 182 -2.87 -16.68 18.47
N GLU A 183 -3.27 -17.81 19.05
CA GLU A 183 -3.26 -18.00 20.51
C GLU A 183 -1.86 -17.87 21.11
N ILE A 184 -0.81 -18.35 20.43
CA ILE A 184 0.59 -18.16 20.88
C ILE A 184 1.00 -16.70 20.72
N LEU A 185 0.66 -16.07 19.59
CA LEU A 185 1.06 -14.68 19.30
C LEU A 185 0.50 -13.69 20.32
N ALA A 186 -0.73 -13.92 20.78
CA ALA A 186 -1.41 -13.07 21.76
C ALA A 186 -0.66 -12.94 23.10
N ASP A 187 0.17 -13.92 23.47
CA ASP A 187 0.98 -13.87 24.69
C ASP A 187 2.10 -12.82 24.65
N TYR A 188 2.55 -12.46 23.45
CA TYR A 188 3.67 -11.52 23.23
C TYR A 188 3.20 -10.12 22.83
N ASP A 189 2.04 -10.05 22.16
CA ASP A 189 1.35 -8.81 21.87
C ASP A 189 -0.16 -9.09 21.77
N PRO A 190 -0.98 -8.68 22.76
CA PRO A 190 -2.42 -8.89 22.71
C PRO A 190 -3.13 -8.03 21.64
N ASN A 191 -2.46 -7.01 21.09
CA ASN A 191 -2.96 -6.16 20.00
C ASN A 191 -2.26 -6.46 18.67
N PHE A 192 -1.68 -7.65 18.50
CA PHE A 192 -1.04 -8.05 17.26
C PHE A 192 -2.00 -7.88 16.06
N MET A 193 -1.43 -7.55 14.90
CA MET A 193 -2.19 -7.34 13.67
C MET A 193 -2.05 -8.56 12.76
N ALA A 194 -3.14 -9.31 12.57
CA ALA A 194 -3.17 -10.45 11.67
C ALA A 194 -3.48 -10.02 10.23
N MET A 195 -2.52 -10.20 9.32
CA MET A 195 -2.69 -9.80 7.90
C MET A 195 -3.42 -10.86 7.09
N SER A 196 -3.14 -12.14 7.36
CA SER A 196 -3.71 -13.30 6.68
C SER A 196 -3.89 -14.46 7.68
N LEU A 197 -4.05 -15.69 7.18
CA LEU A 197 -4.04 -16.87 8.05
C LEU A 197 -2.62 -17.22 8.52
N ASP A 198 -1.60 -16.87 7.74
CA ASP A 198 -0.19 -17.23 7.91
C ASP A 198 0.74 -16.07 8.28
N GLU A 199 0.28 -14.82 8.17
CA GLU A 199 1.11 -13.63 8.43
C GLU A 199 0.53 -12.74 9.54
N ALA A 200 1.40 -12.25 10.43
CA ALA A 200 1.04 -11.33 11.51
C ALA A 200 2.20 -10.39 11.90
N TYR A 201 1.86 -9.17 12.32
CA TYR A 201 2.79 -8.25 12.97
C TYR A 201 2.53 -8.20 14.48
N LEU A 202 3.61 -8.15 15.27
CA LEU A 202 3.58 -7.96 16.71
C LEU A 202 4.46 -6.77 17.08
N ASN A 203 4.04 -5.99 18.06
CA ASN A 203 4.89 -5.02 18.75
C ASN A 203 5.29 -5.58 20.11
N ILE A 204 6.45 -6.25 20.16
CA ILE A 204 6.93 -6.92 21.38
C ILE A 204 7.69 -5.99 22.33
N THR A 205 7.64 -4.66 22.12
CA THR A 205 8.37 -3.69 22.94
C THR A 205 8.02 -3.82 24.41
N LYS A 206 6.71 -3.81 24.73
CA LYS A 206 6.21 -3.98 26.10
C LYS A 206 6.62 -5.33 26.70
N HIS A 207 6.49 -6.41 25.92
CA HIS A 207 6.89 -7.75 26.35
C HIS A 207 8.38 -7.83 26.67
N LEU A 208 9.24 -7.18 25.88
CA LEU A 208 10.68 -7.16 26.12
C LEU A 208 11.05 -6.41 27.40
N GLU A 209 10.37 -5.31 27.70
CA GLU A 209 10.54 -4.55 28.94
C GLU A 209 10.19 -5.41 30.17
N GLU A 210 9.03 -6.07 30.14
CA GLU A 210 8.58 -6.95 31.21
C GLU A 210 9.49 -8.18 31.37
N ARG A 211 9.92 -8.77 30.24
CA ARG A 211 10.71 -10.00 30.20
C ARG A 211 12.13 -9.84 30.74
N GLN A 212 12.70 -8.63 30.78
CA GLN A 212 14.03 -8.44 31.38
C GLN A 212 14.11 -8.95 32.83
N ASN A 213 12.99 -8.87 33.55
CA ASN A 213 12.91 -9.28 34.96
C ASN A 213 12.25 -10.65 35.16
N TRP A 214 12.02 -11.42 34.08
CA TRP A 214 11.39 -12.73 34.20
C TRP A 214 12.38 -13.81 34.67
N PRO A 215 12.02 -14.60 35.70
CA PRO A 215 12.81 -15.75 36.09
C PRO A 215 12.79 -16.84 35.00
N GLU A 216 13.71 -17.81 35.07
CA GLU A 216 13.88 -18.80 34.00
C GLU A 216 12.66 -19.69 33.77
N ASP A 217 11.91 -20.00 34.82
CA ASP A 217 10.67 -20.79 34.79
C ASP A 217 9.61 -20.16 33.88
N LYS A 218 9.47 -18.83 33.88
CA LYS A 218 8.57 -18.12 32.95
C LYS A 218 9.03 -18.15 31.49
N ARG A 219 10.28 -18.54 31.24
CA ARG A 219 10.90 -18.62 29.91
C ARG A 219 11.24 -20.06 29.51
N ARG A 220 10.76 -21.03 30.29
CA ARG A 220 11.02 -22.46 30.13
C ARG A 220 9.82 -23.14 29.48
N TYR A 221 10.08 -23.93 28.45
CA TYR A 221 9.06 -24.71 27.75
C TYR A 221 9.52 -26.15 27.58
N PHE A 222 8.59 -27.08 27.71
CA PHE A 222 8.85 -28.52 27.54
C PHE A 222 8.81 -28.90 26.06
N ILE A 223 9.74 -29.76 25.64
CA ILE A 223 9.77 -30.33 24.30
C ILE A 223 8.78 -31.49 24.26
N LYS A 224 7.84 -31.49 23.30
CA LYS A 224 7.02 -32.66 23.02
C LYS A 224 7.86 -33.68 22.26
N MET A 225 8.38 -34.69 22.96
CA MET A 225 8.90 -35.89 22.31
C MET A 225 7.72 -36.67 21.73
N GLY A 226 7.79 -37.06 20.45
CA GLY A 226 6.83 -37.97 19.84
C GLY A 226 6.71 -39.27 20.64
N SER A 227 5.64 -40.01 20.47
CA SER A 227 5.20 -41.18 21.27
C SER A 227 6.14 -42.40 21.27
N SER A 228 7.39 -42.22 21.68
CA SER A 228 8.32 -43.24 22.18
C SER A 228 8.92 -42.72 23.49
N VAL A 229 8.21 -42.97 24.59
CA VAL A 229 8.67 -42.65 25.95
C VAL A 229 9.61 -43.77 26.40
N GLU A 230 10.90 -43.60 26.12
CA GLU A 230 12.02 -44.09 26.94
C GLU A 230 13.02 -42.95 26.94
N ASN A 231 12.93 -42.09 27.96
CA ASN A 231 13.92 -41.04 28.16
C ASN A 231 14.76 -41.45 29.36
N ASP A 232 16.01 -41.82 29.10
CA ASP A 232 17.03 -42.20 30.08
C ASP A 232 17.54 -41.01 30.92
N ASN A 233 16.72 -39.96 31.08
CA ASN A 233 17.10 -38.80 31.86
C ASN A 233 17.30 -39.23 33.32
N PRO A 234 18.46 -38.94 33.92
CA PRO A 234 18.74 -39.28 35.30
C PRO A 234 17.64 -38.71 36.22
N GLY A 235 16.88 -39.62 36.86
CA GLY A 235 15.84 -39.25 37.80
C GLY A 235 16.41 -38.93 39.18
N LYS A 236 15.58 -39.12 40.23
CA LYS A 236 16.01 -39.07 41.63
C LYS A 236 17.17 -40.04 41.96
N GLU A 237 17.54 -40.94 41.05
CA GLU A 237 18.72 -41.80 41.15
C GLU A 237 20.03 -41.02 41.23
N VAL A 238 20.05 -39.76 40.78
CA VAL A 238 21.17 -38.84 41.02
C VAL A 238 21.36 -38.55 42.52
N ASN A 239 20.34 -38.74 43.37
CA ASN A 239 20.49 -38.63 44.82
C ASN A 239 21.45 -39.68 45.40
N LYS A 240 21.64 -40.82 44.71
CA LYS A 240 22.67 -41.82 45.06
C LYS A 240 24.09 -41.25 44.94
N LEU A 241 24.26 -40.11 44.28
CA LEU A 241 25.51 -39.35 44.20
C LEU A 241 25.64 -38.27 45.29
N SER A 242 24.65 -38.10 46.17
CA SER A 242 24.78 -37.25 47.36
C SER A 242 25.81 -37.84 48.32
N GLU A 243 26.54 -36.97 49.03
CA GLU A 243 27.59 -37.35 50.01
C GLU A 243 27.11 -38.45 50.99
N HIS A 244 25.83 -38.40 51.39
CA HIS A 244 25.26 -39.37 52.31
C HIS A 244 24.97 -40.73 51.66
N GLU A 245 24.52 -40.79 50.40
CA GLU A 245 24.14 -42.05 49.76
C GLU A 245 25.30 -42.74 49.02
N ARG A 246 26.34 -41.99 48.61
CA ARG A 246 27.53 -42.58 47.97
C ARG A 246 28.21 -43.66 48.80
N SER A 247 28.21 -43.47 50.13
CA SER A 247 28.84 -44.39 51.07
C SER A 247 28.04 -45.68 51.30
N ILE A 248 26.73 -45.64 51.07
CA ILE A 248 25.79 -46.72 51.39
C ILE A 248 25.45 -47.56 50.15
N SER A 249 25.54 -46.95 48.96
CA SER A 249 25.17 -47.56 47.68
C SER A 249 25.84 -48.93 47.40
N PRO A 250 27.16 -49.13 47.62
CA PRO A 250 27.79 -50.44 47.40
C PRO A 250 27.60 -51.45 48.54
N LEU A 251 26.94 -51.08 49.66
CA LEU A 251 26.75 -51.95 50.83
C LEU A 251 25.36 -52.61 50.90
N LEU A 252 24.51 -52.40 49.91
CA LEU A 252 23.17 -52.97 49.86
C LEU A 252 23.23 -54.33 49.15
N PHE A 253 22.81 -55.38 49.88
CA PHE A 253 22.61 -56.78 49.46
C PHE A 253 23.82 -57.74 49.59
N GLU A 254 24.16 -58.13 50.83
CA GLU A 254 24.38 -59.54 51.16
C GLU A 254 23.51 -59.94 52.36
N GLU A 255 22.75 -61.01 52.12
CA GLU A 255 22.03 -61.97 52.97
C GLU A 255 21.73 -61.66 54.46
N SER A 256 20.43 -61.78 54.75
CA SER A 256 19.65 -61.67 56.01
C SER A 256 19.93 -62.80 57.05
N PRO A 257 19.12 -63.04 58.12
CA PRO A 257 18.23 -62.21 58.97
C PRO A 257 18.33 -62.52 60.51
N SER A 258 17.56 -61.77 61.32
CA SER A 258 16.73 -62.20 62.48
C SER A 258 17.02 -61.58 63.86
N ASP A 259 15.93 -61.05 64.44
CA ASP A 259 15.63 -60.78 65.86
C ASP A 259 16.35 -59.62 66.59
N VAL A 260 15.56 -58.59 66.97
CA VAL A 260 15.22 -58.20 68.36
C VAL A 260 14.59 -56.78 68.37
N GLN A 261 13.31 -56.73 68.78
CA GLN A 261 12.48 -55.57 69.15
C GLN A 261 12.77 -55.10 70.61
N PRO A 262 12.13 -54.07 71.23
CA PRO A 262 11.51 -52.77 70.84
C PRO A 262 11.85 -51.68 71.95
N PRO A 263 10.98 -50.75 72.47
CA PRO A 263 9.83 -49.92 71.98
C PRO A 263 9.88 -48.39 72.39
N GLY A 264 8.93 -47.59 71.87
CA GLY A 264 8.39 -46.33 72.48
C GLY A 264 9.08 -45.03 72.02
N ASP A 265 8.43 -43.97 71.53
CA ASP A 265 7.19 -43.30 71.94
C ASP A 265 6.62 -42.46 70.74
N PRO A 266 5.28 -42.26 70.58
CA PRO A 266 4.68 -41.70 69.37
C PRO A 266 4.14 -40.27 69.56
N PHE A 267 4.51 -39.32 68.69
CA PHE A 267 3.69 -38.12 68.41
C PHE A 267 3.92 -37.61 66.97
N GLN A 268 2.83 -37.63 66.18
CA GLN A 268 2.38 -36.70 65.11
C GLN A 268 3.46 -36.15 64.15
N VAL A 269 3.32 -36.19 62.82
CA VAL A 269 2.19 -35.67 62.02
C VAL A 269 2.25 -36.28 60.61
N ASN A 270 1.08 -36.61 60.05
CA ASN A 270 0.89 -37.12 58.68
C ASN A 270 1.27 -36.11 57.59
N PHE A 271 2.07 -36.54 56.61
CA PHE A 271 2.02 -36.02 55.23
C PHE A 271 2.18 -37.21 54.27
N GLU A 272 1.05 -37.77 53.84
CA GLU A 272 0.99 -38.60 52.64
C GLU A 272 0.91 -37.67 51.42
N GLU A 273 2.01 -37.49 50.69
CA GLU A 273 1.95 -36.98 49.32
C GLU A 273 3.14 -37.46 48.48
N GLN A 274 2.84 -38.43 47.61
CA GLN A 274 3.41 -38.61 46.26
C GLN A 274 4.92 -38.91 46.15
N ASN A 275 5.27 -40.18 46.34
CA ASN A 275 6.41 -40.79 45.66
C ASN A 275 6.09 -41.03 44.18
N ASN A 276 6.24 -40.00 43.35
CA ASN A 276 6.28 -40.13 41.88
C ASN A 276 7.72 -39.86 41.41
N PRO A 277 8.32 -40.72 40.56
CA PRO A 277 9.61 -40.41 39.93
C PRO A 277 9.44 -39.15 39.09
N GLN A 278 10.06 -38.04 39.47
CA GLN A 278 10.14 -36.85 38.62
C GLN A 278 11.07 -37.16 37.45
N ILE A 279 10.52 -37.81 36.43
CA ILE A 279 11.15 -37.93 35.12
C ILE A 279 11.18 -36.52 34.56
N LEU A 280 12.34 -35.85 34.62
CA LEU A 280 12.51 -34.52 34.01
C LEU A 280 12.28 -34.67 32.50
N GLN A 281 11.14 -34.18 32.01
CA GLN A 281 10.95 -33.99 30.57
C GLN A 281 11.94 -32.95 30.09
N ASN A 282 12.54 -33.17 28.91
CA ASN A 282 13.47 -32.22 28.32
C ASN A 282 12.80 -30.85 28.16
N SER A 283 13.39 -29.83 28.78
CA SER A 283 12.92 -28.46 28.72
C SER A 283 14.00 -27.54 28.16
N VAL A 284 13.57 -26.48 27.48
CA VAL A 284 14.44 -25.45 26.91
C VAL A 284 14.10 -24.11 27.53
N VAL A 285 15.11 -23.26 27.72
CA VAL A 285 14.95 -21.89 28.25
C VAL A 285 15.37 -20.91 27.17
N PHE A 286 14.58 -19.87 26.95
CA PHE A 286 14.89 -18.79 25.99
C PHE A 286 15.31 -17.53 26.73
N GLY A 287 16.31 -16.80 26.23
CA GLY A 287 16.81 -15.56 26.85
C GLY A 287 15.82 -14.37 26.85
N THR A 288 16.35 -13.17 27.14
CA THR A 288 15.57 -11.92 27.26
C THR A 288 15.69 -11.00 26.04
N SER A 289 16.52 -11.34 25.05
CA SER A 289 16.68 -10.54 23.84
C SER A 289 15.51 -10.70 22.87
N ALA A 290 15.32 -9.74 21.97
CA ALA A 290 14.31 -9.84 20.90
C ALA A 290 14.50 -11.10 20.03
N GLN A 291 15.75 -11.50 19.76
CA GLN A 291 16.01 -12.73 19.00
C GLN A 291 15.53 -13.97 19.74
N GLU A 292 15.76 -14.03 21.05
CA GLU A 292 15.36 -15.15 21.90
C GLU A 292 13.84 -15.24 22.04
N VAL A 293 13.15 -14.11 22.21
CA VAL A 293 11.68 -14.05 22.20
C VAL A 293 11.11 -14.62 20.90
N VAL A 294 11.67 -14.23 19.75
CA VAL A 294 11.19 -14.73 18.46
C VAL A 294 11.54 -16.19 18.22
N LYS A 295 12.69 -16.67 18.69
CA LYS A 295 12.99 -18.11 18.70
C LYS A 295 11.98 -18.89 19.56
N GLU A 296 11.61 -18.35 20.71
CA GLU A 296 10.58 -18.93 21.59
C GLU A 296 9.23 -19.01 20.87
N ILE A 297 8.78 -17.92 20.24
CA ILE A 297 7.53 -17.89 19.46
C ILE A 297 7.54 -19.00 18.41
N ARG A 298 8.61 -19.07 17.61
CA ARG A 298 8.75 -20.06 16.53
C ARG A 298 8.79 -21.48 17.07
N PHE A 299 9.50 -21.72 18.16
CA PHE A 299 9.54 -23.00 18.85
C PHE A 299 8.15 -23.41 19.33
N ARG A 300 7.42 -22.52 20.01
CA ARG A 300 6.05 -22.81 20.49
C ARG A 300 5.10 -23.12 19.34
N ILE A 301 5.21 -22.39 18.22
CA ILE A 301 4.43 -22.66 17.01
C ILE A 301 4.73 -24.07 16.49
N GLU A 302 6.01 -24.44 16.39
CA GLU A 302 6.44 -25.77 15.92
C GLU A 302 5.95 -26.88 16.86
N GLN A 303 6.11 -26.72 18.18
CA GLN A 303 5.65 -27.70 19.17
C GLN A 303 4.12 -27.86 19.21
N LYS A 304 3.36 -26.79 18.93
CA LYS A 304 1.89 -26.83 18.95
C LYS A 304 1.31 -27.36 17.63
N THR A 305 1.87 -26.93 16.50
CA THR A 305 1.25 -27.14 15.18
C THR A 305 1.97 -28.17 14.31
N THR A 306 3.22 -28.54 14.65
CA THR A 306 4.16 -29.31 13.82
C THR A 306 4.55 -28.58 12.52
N LEU A 307 4.38 -27.25 12.47
CA LEU A 307 4.71 -26.41 11.33
C LEU A 307 5.77 -25.38 11.72
N THR A 308 6.62 -25.01 10.77
CA THR A 308 7.63 -23.98 10.98
C THR A 308 7.15 -22.59 10.53
N ALA A 309 7.74 -21.56 11.13
CA ALA A 309 7.54 -20.18 10.72
C ALA A 309 8.89 -19.47 10.61
N SER A 310 8.93 -18.50 9.71
CA SER A 310 10.02 -17.53 9.61
C SER A 310 9.61 -16.19 10.20
N ALA A 311 10.59 -15.41 10.64
CA ALA A 311 10.33 -14.17 11.36
C ALA A 311 11.32 -13.05 11.02
N GLY A 312 10.85 -11.81 10.98
CA GLY A 312 11.69 -10.63 10.83
C GLY A 312 11.55 -9.71 12.03
N ILE A 313 12.67 -9.21 12.54
CA ILE A 313 12.72 -8.31 13.71
C ILE A 313 13.31 -6.99 13.26
N ALA A 314 12.57 -5.89 13.38
CA ALA A 314 13.07 -4.58 12.97
C ALA A 314 12.36 -3.43 13.72
N PRO A 315 12.86 -2.19 13.59
CA PRO A 315 12.23 -1.03 14.25
C PRO A 315 10.84 -0.66 13.73
N ASN A 316 10.46 -1.14 12.54
CA ASN A 316 9.17 -0.84 11.92
C ASN A 316 8.65 -2.02 11.07
N THR A 317 7.36 -1.96 10.77
CA THR A 317 6.63 -2.98 9.98
C THR A 317 7.23 -3.26 8.61
N MET A 318 7.63 -2.23 7.86
CA MET A 318 8.17 -2.37 6.51
C MET A 318 9.46 -3.21 6.51
N LEU A 319 10.41 -2.85 7.38
CA LEU A 319 11.65 -3.59 7.53
C LEU A 319 11.41 -5.00 8.07
N ALA A 320 10.54 -5.15 9.08
CA ALA A 320 10.25 -6.45 9.69
C ALA A 320 9.71 -7.45 8.64
N LYS A 321 8.83 -6.99 7.73
CA LYS A 321 8.35 -7.85 6.63
C LYS A 321 9.49 -8.31 5.73
N VAL A 322 10.36 -7.40 5.29
CA VAL A 322 11.50 -7.76 4.42
C VAL A 322 12.45 -8.72 5.14
N CYS A 323 12.70 -8.52 6.43
CA CYS A 323 13.54 -9.40 7.24
C CYS A 323 12.96 -10.83 7.34
N SER A 324 11.63 -10.97 7.44
CA SER A 324 10.98 -12.28 7.57
C SER A 324 11.15 -13.18 6.35
N ASP A 325 11.36 -12.59 5.17
CA ASP A 325 11.60 -13.32 3.93
C ASP A 325 13.08 -13.68 3.72
N LYS A 326 14.02 -13.03 4.40
CA LYS A 326 15.48 -13.15 4.15
C LYS A 326 16.04 -14.54 4.48
N ASN A 327 15.60 -15.13 5.60
CA ASN A 327 16.08 -16.43 6.10
C ASN A 327 14.99 -17.51 6.01
N LYS A 328 14.09 -17.44 5.01
CA LYS A 328 13.09 -18.49 4.77
C LYS A 328 13.72 -19.72 4.09
N PRO A 329 13.27 -20.95 4.41
CA PRO A 329 12.31 -21.33 5.46
C PRO A 329 12.93 -21.47 6.85
N ASN A 330 12.08 -21.50 7.89
CA ASN A 330 12.39 -21.79 9.29
C ASN A 330 13.59 -21.02 9.85
N GLY A 331 13.65 -19.73 9.55
CA GLY A 331 14.72 -18.85 10.01
C GLY A 331 14.21 -17.46 10.36
N GLN A 332 15.04 -16.70 11.07
CA GLN A 332 14.74 -15.33 11.46
C GLN A 332 15.90 -14.38 11.16
N TYR A 333 15.61 -13.10 10.99
CA TYR A 333 16.62 -12.05 10.78
C TYR A 333 16.26 -10.78 11.55
N GLN A 334 17.25 -10.13 12.16
CA GLN A 334 17.08 -8.88 12.91
C GLN A 334 17.87 -7.74 12.29
N ILE A 335 17.24 -6.56 12.21
CA ILE A 335 17.93 -5.26 12.09
C ILE A 335 17.97 -4.64 13.47
N LEU A 336 19.18 -4.33 13.95
CA LEU A 336 19.38 -3.69 15.25
C LEU A 336 18.77 -2.28 15.26
N PRO A 337 18.26 -1.80 16.42
CA PRO A 337 17.55 -0.52 16.53
C PRO A 337 18.50 0.69 16.53
N ASN A 338 19.37 0.78 15.53
CA ASN A 338 20.22 1.94 15.28
C ASN A 338 20.14 2.32 13.79
N ARG A 339 20.34 3.61 13.52
CA ARG A 339 20.20 4.16 12.16
C ARG A 339 21.18 3.52 11.18
N GLN A 340 22.41 3.24 11.60
CA GLN A 340 23.44 2.67 10.74
C GLN A 340 23.03 1.29 10.22
N ALA A 341 22.58 0.40 11.10
CA ALA A 341 22.09 -0.93 10.73
C ALA A 341 20.88 -0.88 9.77
N VAL A 342 19.99 0.10 9.94
CA VAL A 342 18.88 0.33 9.01
C VAL A 342 19.40 0.74 7.63
N MET A 343 20.31 1.70 7.56
CA MET A 343 20.85 2.21 6.29
C MET A 343 21.70 1.17 5.57
N ASP A 344 22.51 0.41 6.31
CA ASP A 344 23.32 -0.69 5.76
C ASP A 344 22.44 -1.78 5.14
N PHE A 345 21.30 -2.08 5.78
CA PHE A 345 20.33 -3.04 5.24
C PHE A 345 19.62 -2.50 3.99
N ILE A 346 19.29 -1.20 3.97
CA ILE A 346 18.55 -0.55 2.89
C ILE A 346 19.41 -0.31 1.65
N LYS A 347 20.70 -0.01 1.81
CA LYS A 347 21.62 0.43 0.76
C LYS A 347 21.47 -0.35 -0.55
N ASP A 348 21.62 -1.66 -0.48
CA ASP A 348 21.61 -2.55 -1.65
C ASP A 348 20.31 -3.36 -1.78
N LEU A 349 19.26 -3.00 -1.02
CA LEU A 349 17.98 -3.71 -1.04
C LEU A 349 17.27 -3.49 -2.38
N PRO A 350 16.96 -4.56 -3.15
CA PRO A 350 16.18 -4.40 -4.37
C PRO A 350 14.77 -3.90 -4.07
N ILE A 351 14.31 -2.87 -4.80
CA ILE A 351 12.98 -2.26 -4.58
C ILE A 351 11.84 -3.30 -4.65
N ARG A 352 12.02 -4.35 -5.45
CA ARG A 352 11.02 -5.41 -5.66
C ARG A 352 10.78 -6.28 -4.42
N LYS A 353 11.72 -6.30 -3.46
CA LYS A 353 11.59 -7.01 -2.19
C LYS A 353 10.72 -6.24 -1.18
N VAL A 354 10.47 -4.96 -1.41
CA VAL A 354 9.66 -4.11 -0.52
C VAL A 354 8.17 -4.32 -0.81
N SER A 355 7.40 -4.63 0.24
CA SER A 355 5.94 -4.83 0.13
C SER A 355 5.26 -3.54 -0.32
N GLY A 356 4.55 -3.61 -1.46
CA GLY A 356 3.89 -2.49 -2.13
C GLY A 356 4.51 -2.14 -3.50
N ILE A 357 5.76 -2.54 -3.75
CA ILE A 357 6.38 -2.42 -5.09
C ILE A 357 6.10 -3.69 -5.91
N GLY A 358 5.04 -3.64 -6.70
CA GLY A 358 4.66 -4.71 -7.65
C GLY A 358 5.40 -4.65 -8.99
N LYS A 359 5.14 -5.62 -9.86
CA LYS A 359 5.77 -5.74 -11.19
C LYS A 359 5.68 -4.47 -12.04
N VAL A 360 4.54 -3.78 -11.99
CA VAL A 360 4.31 -2.55 -12.79
C VAL A 360 5.16 -1.40 -12.27
N THR A 361 5.10 -1.12 -10.97
CA THR A 361 5.90 -0.06 -10.34
C THR A 361 7.39 -0.34 -10.47
N GLU A 362 7.81 -1.59 -10.28
CA GLU A 362 9.20 -2.02 -10.54
C GLU A 362 9.62 -1.69 -11.98
N LYS A 363 8.81 -2.04 -12.99
CA LYS A 363 9.14 -1.76 -14.39
C LYS A 363 9.23 -0.25 -14.68
N MET A 364 8.32 0.55 -14.12
CA MET A 364 8.36 2.00 -14.25
C MET A 364 9.63 2.60 -13.62
N LEU A 365 9.99 2.16 -12.40
CA LEU A 365 11.21 2.62 -11.73
C LEU A 365 12.48 2.15 -12.46
N LYS A 366 12.49 0.92 -12.99
CA LYS A 366 13.58 0.40 -13.85
C LYS A 366 13.81 1.27 -15.08
N ALA A 367 12.74 1.77 -15.72
CA ALA A 367 12.86 2.69 -16.85
C ALA A 367 13.53 4.04 -16.48
N LEU A 368 13.53 4.40 -15.19
CA LEU A 368 14.26 5.55 -14.65
C LEU A 368 15.69 5.19 -14.18
N GLY A 369 16.12 3.95 -14.34
CA GLY A 369 17.41 3.45 -13.86
C GLY A 369 17.43 3.11 -12.36
N ILE A 370 16.27 2.80 -11.76
CA ILE A 370 16.15 2.53 -10.31
C ILE A 370 15.86 1.04 -10.08
N ILE A 371 16.80 0.35 -9.44
CA ILE A 371 16.74 -1.07 -9.05
C ILE A 371 16.77 -1.23 -7.53
N THR A 372 17.53 -0.39 -6.83
CA THR A 372 17.81 -0.45 -5.39
C THR A 372 17.18 0.72 -4.63
N CYS A 373 17.07 0.59 -3.31
CA CYS A 373 16.58 1.68 -2.47
C CYS A 373 17.53 2.90 -2.41
N THR A 374 18.85 2.71 -2.61
CA THR A 374 19.78 3.84 -2.74
C THR A 374 19.49 4.68 -3.99
N GLU A 375 19.27 4.04 -5.14
CA GLU A 375 18.90 4.76 -6.37
C GLU A 375 17.53 5.44 -6.23
N LEU A 376 16.61 4.82 -5.49
CA LEU A 376 15.31 5.40 -5.14
C LEU A 376 15.48 6.71 -4.35
N TYR A 377 16.42 6.77 -3.39
CA TYR A 377 16.75 7.99 -2.66
C TYR A 377 17.43 9.03 -3.54
N GLN A 378 18.38 8.62 -4.39
CA GLN A 378 19.13 9.52 -5.28
C GLN A 378 18.20 10.26 -6.24
N GLN A 379 17.16 9.58 -6.75
CA GLN A 379 16.21 10.13 -7.71
C GLN A 379 15.00 10.82 -7.05
N ARG A 380 15.00 11.04 -5.73
CA ARG A 380 13.82 11.54 -4.97
C ARG A 380 13.19 12.82 -5.52
N ALA A 381 14.00 13.76 -6.05
CA ALA A 381 13.50 14.98 -6.67
C ALA A 381 12.82 14.74 -8.03
N LEU A 382 13.35 13.81 -8.82
CA LEU A 382 12.72 13.43 -10.09
C LEU A 382 11.41 12.68 -9.83
N LEU A 383 11.39 11.79 -8.82
CA LEU A 383 10.20 11.03 -8.46
C LEU A 383 9.06 11.93 -7.99
N SER A 384 9.33 13.02 -7.27
CA SER A 384 8.29 13.96 -6.84
C SER A 384 7.63 14.74 -7.99
N LEU A 385 8.31 14.85 -9.13
CA LEU A 385 7.79 15.50 -10.34
C LEU A 385 7.03 14.54 -11.27
N LEU A 386 7.36 13.24 -11.22
CA LEU A 386 6.78 12.23 -12.13
C LEU A 386 5.64 11.43 -11.50
N PHE A 387 5.59 11.32 -10.17
CA PHE A 387 4.61 10.51 -9.47
C PHE A 387 3.70 11.36 -8.58
N SER A 388 2.53 10.80 -8.24
CA SER A 388 1.62 11.46 -7.29
C SER A 388 2.27 11.63 -5.92
N GLU A 389 1.78 12.61 -5.15
CA GLU A 389 2.24 12.89 -3.78
C GLU A 389 2.30 11.63 -2.91
N THR A 390 1.21 10.84 -2.91
CA THR A 390 1.14 9.57 -2.19
C THR A 390 2.25 8.58 -2.58
N SER A 391 2.59 8.53 -3.87
CA SER A 391 3.56 7.56 -4.39
C SER A 391 4.99 7.98 -4.03
N TRP A 392 5.37 9.23 -4.26
CA TRP A 392 6.73 9.67 -3.96
C TRP A 392 6.97 9.81 -2.46
N HIS A 393 5.96 10.19 -1.65
CA HIS A 393 6.05 10.10 -0.18
C HIS A 393 6.36 8.67 0.24
N TYR A 394 5.65 7.69 -0.31
CA TYR A 394 5.88 6.28 -0.03
C TYR A 394 7.29 5.83 -0.46
N PHE A 395 7.76 6.21 -1.65
CA PHE A 395 9.12 5.90 -2.11
C PHE A 395 10.20 6.52 -1.21
N LEU A 396 9.99 7.76 -0.75
CA LEU A 396 10.93 8.41 0.16
C LEU A 396 11.03 7.67 1.50
N HIS A 397 9.88 7.27 2.08
CA HIS A 397 9.86 6.45 3.30
C HIS A 397 10.64 5.14 3.12
N ILE A 398 10.44 4.43 2.01
CA ILE A 398 11.18 3.20 1.69
C ILE A 398 12.68 3.48 1.63
N SER A 399 13.07 4.51 0.89
CA SER A 399 14.47 4.86 0.66
C SER A 399 15.22 5.28 1.93
N LEU A 400 14.49 5.75 2.95
CA LEU A 400 14.99 6.08 4.28
C LEU A 400 14.83 4.93 5.29
N GLY A 401 14.30 3.76 4.89
CA GLY A 401 14.07 2.65 5.82
C GLY A 401 12.98 2.92 6.87
N LEU A 402 12.00 3.78 6.56
CA LEU A 402 10.90 4.16 7.44
C LEU A 402 9.64 3.34 7.16
N GLY A 403 8.80 3.20 8.18
CA GLY A 403 7.51 2.50 8.13
C GLY A 403 6.76 2.66 9.44
N SER A 404 5.57 2.06 9.56
CA SER A 404 4.79 2.16 10.80
C SER A 404 5.52 1.49 11.97
N THR A 405 5.68 2.22 13.07
CA THR A 405 6.24 1.75 14.35
C THR A 405 5.18 1.39 15.39
N HIS A 406 3.91 1.65 15.07
CA HIS A 406 2.75 1.28 15.86
C HIS A 406 1.81 0.43 15.00
N LEU A 407 1.18 -0.56 15.63
CA LEU A 407 0.15 -1.38 14.99
C LEU A 407 -1.21 -0.78 15.31
N THR A 408 -1.97 -0.43 14.28
CA THR A 408 -3.37 -0.05 14.44
C THR A 408 -4.21 -1.30 14.66
N ARG A 409 -5.26 -1.23 15.49
CA ARG A 409 -6.22 -2.34 15.58
C ARG A 409 -6.84 -2.64 14.21
N ASP A 410 -7.23 -3.89 14.00
CA ASP A 410 -7.91 -4.33 12.78
C ASP A 410 -9.08 -3.40 12.49
N GLY A 411 -8.96 -2.64 11.40
CA GLY A 411 -9.97 -1.67 11.01
C GLY A 411 -11.27 -2.34 10.59
N GLU A 412 -12.36 -1.58 10.65
CA GLU A 412 -13.66 -2.06 10.15
C GLU A 412 -13.56 -2.44 8.67
N ARG A 413 -14.15 -3.59 8.31
CA ARG A 413 -14.22 -4.06 6.93
C ARG A 413 -14.90 -3.00 6.06
N LYS A 414 -14.31 -2.65 4.92
CA LYS A 414 -14.87 -1.64 3.98
C LYS A 414 -15.76 -2.22 2.88
N SER A 415 -15.62 -3.51 2.59
CA SER A 415 -16.44 -4.23 1.62
C SER A 415 -16.40 -5.74 1.80
N MET A 416 -17.41 -6.42 1.26
CA MET A 416 -17.51 -7.88 1.20
C MET A 416 -17.92 -8.29 -0.21
N SER A 417 -17.39 -9.40 -0.74
CA SER A 417 -17.65 -9.82 -2.12
C SER A 417 -17.49 -11.32 -2.32
N VAL A 418 -18.26 -11.86 -3.25
CA VAL A 418 -18.13 -13.23 -3.75
C VAL A 418 -17.90 -13.17 -5.26
N GLU A 419 -16.95 -13.95 -5.78
CA GLU A 419 -16.71 -14.09 -7.21
C GLU A 419 -16.39 -15.53 -7.59
N ARG A 420 -16.87 -15.96 -8.76
CA ARG A 420 -16.67 -17.32 -9.25
C ARG A 420 -16.15 -17.29 -10.69
N THR A 421 -15.14 -18.10 -10.96
CA THR A 421 -14.65 -18.37 -12.33
C THR A 421 -15.27 -19.68 -12.82
N PHE A 422 -15.73 -19.71 -14.07
CA PHE A 422 -16.47 -20.82 -14.68
C PHE A 422 -16.07 -21.01 -16.15
N SER A 423 -16.48 -22.14 -16.75
CA SER A 423 -16.46 -22.35 -18.20
C SER A 423 -17.39 -21.35 -18.89
N GLU A 424 -17.12 -20.97 -20.14
CA GLU A 424 -17.87 -19.91 -20.84
C GLU A 424 -19.41 -19.99 -20.66
N ILE A 425 -20.02 -18.94 -20.09
CA ILE A 425 -21.47 -18.73 -20.03
C ILE A 425 -21.84 -17.56 -20.94
N ASN A 426 -22.79 -17.78 -21.85
CA ASN A 426 -23.20 -16.79 -22.85
C ASN A 426 -24.73 -16.59 -22.94
N LYS A 427 -25.55 -17.42 -22.29
CA LYS A 427 -27.00 -17.23 -22.23
C LYS A 427 -27.38 -16.27 -21.11
N ALA A 428 -28.26 -15.33 -21.39
CA ALA A 428 -28.69 -14.32 -20.43
C ALA A 428 -29.34 -14.96 -19.19
N GLU A 429 -30.15 -16.00 -19.37
CA GLU A 429 -30.82 -16.72 -18.28
C GLU A 429 -29.81 -17.31 -17.29
N GLU A 430 -28.79 -18.01 -17.79
CA GLU A 430 -27.71 -18.59 -16.96
C GLU A 430 -26.92 -17.48 -16.24
N GLN A 431 -26.72 -16.32 -16.87
CA GLN A 431 -26.05 -15.17 -16.24
C GLN A 431 -26.88 -14.57 -15.10
N TYR A 432 -28.20 -14.44 -15.28
CA TYR A 432 -29.09 -13.99 -14.22
C TYR A 432 -29.18 -14.98 -13.05
N SER A 433 -29.29 -16.28 -13.34
CA SER A 433 -29.29 -17.33 -12.31
C SER A 433 -28.00 -17.32 -11.49
N LEU A 434 -26.83 -17.26 -12.14
CA LEU A 434 -25.56 -17.17 -11.44
C LEU A 434 -25.43 -15.88 -10.61
N CYS A 435 -25.95 -14.76 -11.13
CA CYS A 435 -25.97 -13.51 -10.38
C CYS A 435 -26.80 -13.66 -9.08
N GLN A 436 -27.95 -14.32 -9.15
CA GLN A 436 -28.81 -14.60 -8.00
C GLN A 436 -28.13 -15.50 -6.95
N GLU A 437 -27.44 -16.56 -7.40
CA GLU A 437 -26.65 -17.43 -6.52
C GLU A 437 -25.57 -16.63 -5.77
N LEU A 438 -24.79 -15.83 -6.49
CA LEU A 438 -23.73 -15.00 -5.90
C LEU A 438 -24.28 -13.95 -4.91
N CYS A 439 -25.45 -13.36 -5.20
CA CYS A 439 -26.13 -12.47 -4.28
C CYS A 439 -26.58 -13.19 -3.00
N SER A 440 -27.06 -14.43 -3.12
CA SER A 440 -27.50 -15.25 -1.99
C SER A 440 -26.32 -15.64 -1.09
N GLU A 441 -25.20 -16.07 -1.67
CA GLU A 441 -23.96 -16.35 -0.94
C GLU A 441 -23.42 -15.11 -0.22
N LEU A 442 -23.38 -13.97 -0.91
CA LEU A 442 -22.94 -12.70 -0.31
C LEU A 442 -23.86 -12.27 0.85
N ALA A 443 -25.17 -12.45 0.73
CA ALA A 443 -26.12 -12.16 1.79
C ALA A 443 -25.90 -13.03 3.04
N GLN A 444 -25.60 -14.33 2.85
CA GLN A 444 -25.25 -15.22 3.96
C GLN A 444 -23.97 -14.77 4.67
N ASP A 445 -22.95 -14.32 3.93
CA ASP A 445 -21.72 -13.81 4.53
C ASP A 445 -21.93 -12.47 5.26
N LEU A 446 -22.77 -11.59 4.71
CA LEU A 446 -23.18 -10.35 5.40
C LEU A 446 -23.94 -10.65 6.70
N GLN A 447 -24.79 -11.67 6.70
CA GLN A 447 -25.53 -12.09 7.89
C GLN A 447 -24.58 -12.58 8.99
N LYS A 448 -23.52 -13.33 8.65
CA LYS A 448 -22.51 -13.81 9.61
C LYS A 448 -21.80 -12.66 10.34
N GLU A 449 -21.47 -11.58 9.62
CA GLU A 449 -20.82 -10.38 10.21
C GLU A 449 -21.82 -9.27 10.62
N ARG A 450 -23.14 -9.50 10.46
CA ARG A 450 -24.23 -8.53 10.72
C ARG A 450 -24.04 -7.18 10.01
N LEU A 451 -23.48 -7.20 8.80
CA LEU A 451 -23.18 -6.00 8.01
C LEU A 451 -24.33 -5.66 7.05
N LYS A 452 -24.52 -4.35 6.80
CA LYS A 452 -25.44 -3.83 5.79
C LYS A 452 -24.76 -2.69 5.04
N GLY A 453 -24.82 -2.68 3.71
CA GLY A 453 -24.11 -1.69 2.88
C GLY A 453 -25.05 -0.96 1.93
N ARG A 454 -24.56 0.08 1.24
CA ARG A 454 -25.37 0.89 0.30
C ARG A 454 -24.98 0.73 -1.15
N THR A 455 -23.76 0.28 -1.43
CA THR A 455 -23.24 0.20 -2.79
C THR A 455 -23.11 -1.25 -3.21
N VAL A 456 -23.83 -1.66 -4.25
CA VAL A 456 -23.68 -2.97 -4.89
C VAL A 456 -22.87 -2.79 -6.17
N THR A 457 -21.86 -3.64 -6.36
CA THR A 457 -20.98 -3.65 -7.53
C THR A 457 -20.99 -5.04 -8.16
N ILE A 458 -21.26 -5.13 -9.45
CA ILE A 458 -21.04 -6.34 -10.23
C ILE A 458 -19.66 -6.28 -10.91
N LYS A 459 -19.03 -7.44 -11.04
CA LYS A 459 -17.76 -7.64 -11.72
C LYS A 459 -17.93 -8.73 -12.77
N LEU A 460 -17.63 -8.38 -14.01
CA LEU A 460 -17.74 -9.29 -15.16
C LEU A 460 -16.35 -9.45 -15.78
N LYS A 461 -15.95 -10.69 -16.08
CA LYS A 461 -14.75 -10.98 -16.86
C LYS A 461 -15.14 -11.76 -18.10
N ASN A 462 -14.82 -11.23 -19.27
CA ASN A 462 -15.11 -11.92 -20.51
C ASN A 462 -14.13 -13.07 -20.79
N VAL A 463 -14.42 -13.88 -21.80
CA VAL A 463 -13.55 -15.00 -22.21
C VAL A 463 -12.14 -14.59 -22.67
N ASN A 464 -11.96 -13.32 -23.02
CA ASN A 464 -10.68 -12.70 -23.36
C ASN A 464 -9.99 -12.08 -22.12
N PHE A 465 -10.46 -12.40 -20.92
CA PHE A 465 -9.88 -11.96 -19.64
C PHE A 465 -9.94 -10.44 -19.37
N GLU A 466 -10.71 -9.70 -20.15
CA GLU A 466 -10.99 -8.28 -19.90
C GLU A 466 -12.01 -8.16 -18.77
N VAL A 467 -11.78 -7.25 -17.84
CA VAL A 467 -12.62 -7.05 -16.65
C VAL A 467 -13.42 -5.76 -16.79
N LYS A 468 -14.73 -5.83 -16.56
CA LYS A 468 -15.63 -4.69 -16.40
C LYS A 468 -16.23 -4.73 -14.99
N THR A 469 -16.33 -3.57 -14.35
CA THR A 469 -17.02 -3.40 -13.06
C THR A 469 -18.08 -2.31 -13.20
N ARG A 470 -19.27 -2.55 -12.63
CA ARG A 470 -20.39 -1.59 -12.60
C ARG A 470 -20.96 -1.54 -11.20
N ALA A 471 -21.27 -0.36 -10.71
CA ALA A 471 -21.77 -0.15 -9.35
C ALA A 471 -23.01 0.75 -9.34
N SER A 472 -23.86 0.53 -8.36
CA SER A 472 -24.98 1.41 -8.01
C SER A 472 -25.04 1.58 -6.50
N THR A 473 -25.21 2.83 -6.05
CA THR A 473 -25.37 3.18 -4.65
C THR A 473 -26.82 3.59 -4.40
N VAL A 474 -27.46 2.95 -3.43
CA VAL A 474 -28.83 3.23 -3.02
C VAL A 474 -28.88 4.07 -1.73
N SER A 475 -30.02 4.70 -1.46
CA SER A 475 -30.20 5.57 -0.30
C SER A 475 -30.30 4.78 1.01
N SER A 476 -31.09 3.71 1.03
CA SER A 476 -31.21 2.79 2.15
C SER A 476 -30.11 1.74 2.15
N VAL A 477 -29.75 1.24 3.33
CA VAL A 477 -28.85 0.08 3.44
C VAL A 477 -29.58 -1.18 2.94
N VAL A 478 -28.84 -2.05 2.27
CA VAL A 478 -29.29 -3.36 1.78
C VAL A 478 -28.46 -4.47 2.43
N SER A 479 -29.10 -5.61 2.63
CA SER A 479 -28.46 -6.77 3.29
C SER A 479 -29.01 -8.13 2.87
N THR A 480 -30.22 -8.19 2.34
CA THR A 480 -30.86 -9.44 1.93
C THR A 480 -30.48 -9.83 0.50
N ALA A 481 -30.65 -11.12 0.17
CA ALA A 481 -30.38 -11.63 -1.17
C ALA A 481 -31.25 -10.93 -2.23
N GLU A 482 -32.51 -10.66 -1.89
CA GLU A 482 -33.50 -10.02 -2.75
C GLU A 482 -33.12 -8.58 -3.07
N GLU A 483 -32.73 -7.80 -2.05
CA GLU A 483 -32.32 -6.40 -2.22
C GLU A 483 -31.02 -6.29 -3.05
N ILE A 484 -30.03 -7.14 -2.75
CA ILE A 484 -28.76 -7.14 -3.47
C ILE A 484 -28.99 -7.57 -4.92
N PHE A 485 -29.78 -8.62 -5.14
CA PHE A 485 -30.11 -9.11 -6.48
C PHE A 485 -30.91 -8.09 -7.28
N ALA A 486 -31.85 -7.35 -6.67
CA ALA A 486 -32.59 -6.30 -7.37
C ALA A 486 -31.66 -5.26 -8.00
N ILE A 487 -30.62 -4.83 -7.27
CA ILE A 487 -29.63 -3.88 -7.79
C ILE A 487 -28.68 -4.53 -8.79
N ALA A 488 -28.16 -5.73 -8.48
CA ALA A 488 -27.21 -6.44 -9.33
C ALA A 488 -27.83 -6.85 -10.68
N LYS A 489 -29.12 -7.22 -10.69
CA LYS A 489 -29.89 -7.59 -11.88
C LYS A 489 -30.00 -6.42 -12.86
N GLU A 490 -30.29 -5.21 -12.40
CA GLU A 490 -30.37 -4.03 -13.26
C GLU A 490 -28.99 -3.64 -13.84
N LEU A 491 -27.93 -3.75 -13.02
CA LEU A 491 -26.56 -3.54 -13.48
C LEU A 491 -26.17 -4.58 -14.55
N LEU A 492 -26.52 -5.84 -14.36
CA LEU A 492 -26.24 -6.92 -15.31
C LEU A 492 -27.05 -6.76 -16.59
N LYS A 493 -28.34 -6.42 -16.47
CA LYS A 493 -29.21 -6.11 -17.60
C LYS A 493 -28.63 -5.00 -18.46
N THR A 494 -28.14 -3.92 -17.85
CA THR A 494 -27.51 -2.81 -18.57
C THR A 494 -26.32 -3.28 -19.41
N GLU A 495 -25.49 -4.18 -18.89
CA GLU A 495 -24.34 -4.71 -19.64
C GLU A 495 -24.76 -5.70 -20.75
N ILE A 496 -25.82 -6.49 -20.54
CA ILE A 496 -26.38 -7.38 -21.57
C ILE A 496 -26.95 -6.55 -22.73
N ASP A 497 -27.73 -5.51 -22.40
CA ASP A 497 -28.34 -4.61 -23.39
C ASP A 497 -27.27 -3.81 -24.15
N ALA A 498 -26.17 -3.43 -23.50
CA ALA A 498 -25.09 -2.64 -24.10
C ALA A 498 -24.33 -3.38 -25.22
N ASP A 499 -24.22 -4.71 -25.14
CA ASP A 499 -23.54 -5.53 -26.16
C ASP A 499 -24.55 -6.16 -27.16
N PHE A 500 -25.87 -5.88 -27.04
CA PHE A 500 -26.91 -6.37 -27.95
C PHE A 500 -26.64 -5.97 -29.42
N PRO A 501 -26.77 -6.88 -30.41
CA PRO A 501 -27.36 -8.22 -30.34
C PRO A 501 -26.37 -9.35 -29.98
N HIS A 502 -25.15 -9.03 -29.54
CA HIS A 502 -24.14 -10.03 -29.21
C HIS A 502 -24.26 -10.47 -27.74
N PRO A 503 -24.24 -11.78 -27.45
CA PRO A 503 -24.28 -12.24 -26.07
C PRO A 503 -22.98 -11.88 -25.35
N LEU A 504 -23.09 -11.47 -24.09
CA LEU A 504 -21.94 -11.37 -23.20
C LEU A 504 -21.32 -12.76 -23.04
N ARG A 505 -20.04 -12.93 -23.38
CA ARG A 505 -19.32 -14.20 -23.22
C ARG A 505 -18.48 -14.15 -21.95
N LEU A 506 -19.01 -14.67 -20.85
CA LEU A 506 -18.43 -14.54 -19.52
C LEU A 506 -17.65 -15.78 -19.09
N ARG A 507 -16.59 -15.56 -18.30
CA ARG A 507 -15.82 -16.61 -17.61
C ARG A 507 -15.65 -16.37 -16.11
N LEU A 508 -16.00 -15.18 -15.62
CA LEU A 508 -16.10 -14.88 -14.20
C LEU A 508 -17.20 -13.83 -13.99
N MET A 509 -17.95 -14.04 -12.91
CA MET A 509 -18.95 -13.10 -12.39
C MET A 509 -18.71 -12.95 -10.88
N GLY A 510 -18.87 -11.74 -10.38
CA GLY A 510 -18.78 -11.45 -8.95
C GLY A 510 -19.72 -10.33 -8.54
N VAL A 511 -20.13 -10.36 -7.28
CA VAL A 511 -20.96 -9.34 -6.64
C VAL A 511 -20.24 -8.86 -5.38
N ARG A 512 -20.18 -7.56 -5.19
CA ARG A 512 -19.54 -6.89 -4.06
C ARG A 512 -20.51 -5.90 -3.45
N ILE A 513 -20.59 -5.87 -2.13
CA ILE A 513 -21.24 -4.81 -1.38
C ILE A 513 -20.20 -3.96 -0.63
N SER A 514 -20.43 -2.65 -0.56
CA SER A 514 -19.60 -1.70 0.19
C SER A 514 -20.43 -0.54 0.74
N SER A 515 -19.74 0.45 1.30
CA SER A 515 -20.37 1.63 1.91
C SER A 515 -21.22 1.22 3.11
N PHE A 516 -20.60 0.44 4.00
CA PHE A 516 -21.17 0.11 5.30
C PHE A 516 -21.24 1.39 6.16
N PRO A 517 -22.29 1.57 6.99
CA PRO A 517 -22.36 2.69 7.91
C PRO A 517 -21.18 2.68 8.87
N ASN A 518 -20.43 3.78 8.95
CA ASN A 518 -19.40 3.94 9.98
C ASN A 518 -20.06 4.38 11.31
N GLU A 519 -19.42 4.09 12.45
CA GLU A 519 -19.84 4.64 13.75
C GLU A 519 -19.93 6.18 13.76
N GLU A 520 -19.14 6.86 12.90
CA GLU A 520 -19.23 8.31 12.73
C GLU A 520 -20.50 8.76 11.98
N ASP A 521 -21.04 7.95 11.06
CA ASP A 521 -22.29 8.24 10.36
C ASP A 521 -23.49 8.17 11.32
N ARG A 522 -23.39 7.36 12.38
CA ARG A 522 -24.42 7.28 13.44
C ARG A 522 -24.49 8.57 14.26
N LYS A 523 -23.38 9.29 14.41
CA LYS A 523 -23.31 10.55 15.19
C LYS A 523 -23.77 11.79 14.43
N HIS A 524 -23.89 11.72 13.11
CA HIS A 524 -24.21 12.87 12.24
C HIS A 524 -25.55 12.71 11.50
N GLN A 525 -26.57 12.15 12.15
CA GLN A 525 -27.95 12.30 11.65
C GLN A 525 -28.42 13.75 11.85
N GLN A 526 -28.03 14.63 10.94
CA GLN A 526 -28.67 15.93 10.80
C GLN A 526 -30.15 15.67 10.48
N ARG A 527 -31.08 16.23 11.28
CA ARG A 527 -32.51 16.20 10.96
C ARG A 527 -32.67 16.80 9.56
N SER A 528 -33.50 16.18 8.72
CA SER A 528 -33.86 16.79 7.43
C SER A 528 -34.43 18.20 7.67
N ILE A 529 -34.35 19.11 6.70
CA ILE A 529 -34.98 20.44 6.86
C ILE A 529 -36.46 20.30 7.23
N ILE A 530 -37.13 19.26 6.75
CA ILE A 530 -38.50 18.89 7.12
C ILE A 530 -38.58 18.48 8.60
N GLY A 531 -37.68 17.61 9.08
CA GLY A 531 -37.62 17.22 10.50
C GLY A 531 -37.16 18.34 11.45
N PHE A 532 -36.45 19.35 10.93
CA PHE A 532 -36.11 20.58 11.66
C PHE A 532 -37.32 21.52 11.73
N LEU A 533 -38.03 21.73 10.62
CA LEU A 533 -39.23 22.57 10.53
C LEU A 533 -40.43 21.95 11.27
N GLN A 534 -40.59 20.63 11.26
CA GLN A 534 -41.64 19.93 12.01
C GLN A 534 -41.41 19.94 13.52
N ALA A 535 -40.15 19.93 13.96
CA ALA A 535 -39.79 20.06 15.37
C ALA A 535 -40.08 21.47 15.93
N GLY A 536 -40.11 22.50 15.07
CA GLY A 536 -40.50 23.86 15.43
C GLY A 536 -42.01 24.05 15.66
N ASN A 537 -42.85 23.17 15.09
CA ASN A 537 -44.32 23.28 15.19
C ASN A 537 -44.96 22.39 16.27
N GLN A 538 -44.21 21.47 16.87
CA GLN A 538 -44.69 20.62 17.97
C GLN A 538 -44.38 21.19 19.37
N ALA A 539 -43.68 22.33 19.46
CA ALA A 539 -43.33 22.98 20.73
C ALA A 539 -44.43 23.92 21.29
N LEU A 540 -45.58 24.04 20.61
CA LEU A 540 -46.67 24.96 20.99
C LEU A 540 -48.04 24.27 21.22
N SER A 541 -48.09 22.93 21.26
CA SER A 541 -49.33 22.18 21.50
C SER A 541 -49.09 20.83 22.18
N ALA A 542 -48.61 20.83 23.43
CA ALA A 542 -48.62 19.64 24.28
C ALA A 542 -48.54 20.02 25.76
N THR A 543 -49.52 20.81 26.21
CA THR A 543 -49.72 21.11 27.63
C THR A 543 -51.11 20.59 28.02
N GLU A 544 -51.29 19.26 28.06
CA GLU A 544 -52.33 18.65 28.89
C GLU A 544 -52.23 17.13 28.93
N CYS A 545 -52.30 16.63 30.16
CA CYS A 545 -52.80 15.32 30.59
C CYS A 545 -51.85 14.10 30.66
N THR A 546 -51.56 13.79 31.93
CA THR A 546 -51.59 12.49 32.63
C THR A 546 -50.41 11.51 32.57
N LEU A 547 -49.66 11.56 33.69
CA LEU A 547 -48.98 10.47 34.40
C LEU A 547 -49.69 9.10 34.29
N GLU A 548 -48.92 8.02 34.10
CA GLU A 548 -48.83 6.92 35.08
C GLU A 548 -47.64 5.96 34.83
N LYS A 549 -46.64 6.10 35.71
CA LYS A 549 -45.79 5.13 36.43
C LYS A 549 -45.56 3.71 35.88
N THR A 550 -44.28 3.36 35.72
CA THR A 550 -43.44 2.40 36.52
C THR A 550 -42.39 1.74 35.62
N ASP A 551 -41.18 1.33 36.01
CA ASP A 551 -40.18 1.75 37.00
C ASP A 551 -38.93 0.86 36.69
N LYS A 552 -37.72 1.38 36.98
CA LYS A 552 -36.45 0.68 37.31
C LYS A 552 -35.24 0.67 36.35
N ASP A 553 -34.21 1.31 36.92
CA ASP A 553 -32.75 1.07 36.89
C ASP A 553 -31.81 1.79 35.90
N LYS A 554 -31.51 3.05 36.28
CA LYS A 554 -30.20 3.58 36.75
C LYS A 554 -28.90 3.06 36.08
N PHE A 555 -28.19 3.97 35.40
CA PHE A 555 -26.86 4.44 35.85
C PHE A 555 -26.56 5.83 35.26
N VAL A 556 -26.18 6.76 36.14
CA VAL A 556 -25.94 8.19 35.91
C VAL A 556 -24.46 8.44 35.59
N LYS A 557 -24.15 9.31 34.61
CA LYS A 557 -22.95 10.19 34.62
C LYS A 557 -23.27 11.54 33.93
N PRO A 558 -22.62 12.65 34.36
CA PRO A 558 -23.11 14.01 34.20
C PRO A 558 -22.90 14.60 32.79
N LEU A 559 -23.83 15.46 32.38
CA LEU A 559 -23.82 16.20 31.14
C LEU A 559 -22.98 17.47 31.28
N GLU A 560 -21.71 17.44 30.88
CA GLU A 560 -20.93 18.64 30.62
C GLU A 560 -21.02 19.03 29.14
N MET A 561 -21.51 20.24 28.90
CA MET A 561 -21.61 20.87 27.59
C MET A 561 -20.23 21.36 27.14
N SER A 562 -19.68 20.81 26.07
CA SER A 562 -18.51 21.39 25.38
C SER A 562 -18.83 21.68 23.91
N HIS A 563 -18.54 22.92 23.51
CA HIS A 563 -18.81 23.54 22.22
C HIS A 563 -18.34 22.68 21.02
N LYS A 564 -19.25 22.49 20.04
CA LYS A 564 -19.00 21.76 18.79
C LYS A 564 -18.01 22.52 17.89
N LYS A 565 -16.81 21.96 17.70
CA LYS A 565 -15.86 22.39 16.65
C LYS A 565 -16.23 21.77 15.29
N SER A 566 -16.01 22.52 14.22
CA SER A 566 -16.30 22.15 12.83
C SER A 566 -15.50 20.90 12.39
N PHE A 567 -16.04 20.12 11.45
CA PHE A 567 -15.38 18.97 10.82
C PHE A 567 -13.95 19.28 10.34
N PHE A 568 -13.74 20.50 9.82
CA PHE A 568 -12.42 20.95 9.39
C PHE A 568 -11.48 21.22 10.56
N ASP A 569 -12.00 21.69 11.70
CA ASP A 569 -11.21 21.86 12.93
C ASP A 569 -10.81 20.51 13.50
N LYS A 570 -11.67 19.47 13.45
CA LYS A 570 -11.32 18.13 13.91
C LYS A 570 -10.19 17.51 13.07
N LYS A 571 -10.31 17.56 11.73
CA LYS A 571 -9.25 17.11 10.79
C LYS A 571 -7.96 17.92 10.89
N ARG A 572 -8.05 19.23 11.19
CA ARG A 572 -6.90 20.11 11.44
C ARG A 572 -6.28 19.88 12.82
N SER A 573 -7.09 19.49 13.81
CA SER A 573 -6.66 19.10 15.16
C SER A 573 -5.98 17.73 15.16
N GLU A 574 -6.47 16.77 14.39
CA GLU A 574 -5.85 15.44 14.21
C GLU A 574 -4.47 15.54 13.53
N ARG A 575 -4.30 16.48 12.58
CA ARG A 575 -2.98 16.81 12.00
C ARG A 575 -2.05 17.57 12.95
N LYS A 576 -2.60 18.30 13.93
CA LYS A 576 -1.82 18.97 14.99
C LYS A 576 -1.47 18.01 16.13
N TRP A 577 -2.34 17.08 16.49
CA TRP A 577 -2.11 16.04 17.51
C TRP A 577 -1.00 15.05 17.09
N SER A 578 -0.86 14.74 15.79
CA SER A 578 0.28 13.92 15.33
C SER A 578 1.64 14.64 15.43
N HIS A 579 1.67 15.92 15.80
CA HIS A 579 2.88 16.73 15.98
C HIS A 579 3.07 17.28 17.41
N GLN A 580 2.23 16.91 18.37
CA GLN A 580 2.27 17.49 19.73
C GLN A 580 2.20 16.51 20.90
N ASP A 581 2.13 15.19 20.66
CA ASP A 581 2.22 14.19 21.72
C ASP A 581 3.67 13.81 22.06
N THR A 582 4.36 14.78 22.67
CA THR A 582 5.48 14.54 23.58
C THR A 582 5.15 15.33 24.85
N PHE A 583 5.13 14.65 26.01
CA PHE A 583 4.83 15.17 27.36
C PHE A 583 3.35 15.23 27.79
N LYS A 584 2.85 14.08 28.29
CA LYS A 584 1.92 14.02 29.44
C LYS A 584 1.94 12.59 30.03
N CYS A 585 2.78 12.38 31.05
CA CYS A 585 2.66 11.23 31.95
C CYS A 585 1.84 11.64 33.17
N GLU A 586 0.73 10.93 33.40
CA GLU A 586 -0.09 11.02 34.60
C GLU A 586 0.68 10.46 35.81
N ALA A 587 0.69 11.24 36.89
CA ALA A 587 1.23 10.84 38.18
C ALA A 587 0.22 9.93 38.90
N VAL A 588 0.64 8.70 39.23
CA VAL A 588 -0.05 7.86 40.22
C VAL A 588 0.97 7.40 41.26
N ASN A 589 0.69 7.80 42.50
CA ASN A 589 1.34 7.47 43.76
C ASN A 589 1.88 6.04 43.86
N LYS A 590 3.13 5.90 44.34
CA LYS A 590 3.50 4.91 45.36
C LYS A 590 4.85 5.25 46.02
N GLN A 591 4.87 4.98 47.32
CA GLN A 591 5.82 5.43 48.34
C GLN A 591 7.17 4.68 48.30
N SER A 592 8.17 5.32 48.95
CA SER A 592 9.42 4.78 49.53
C SER A 592 10.47 4.20 48.59
N PHE A 593 11.65 4.83 48.48
CA PHE A 593 12.81 4.62 49.36
C PHE A 593 13.93 5.63 49.05
N GLN A 594 14.70 5.95 50.10
CA GLN A 594 15.68 7.04 50.24
C GLN A 594 17.05 6.72 49.60
N THR A 595 17.76 7.76 49.11
CA THR A 595 19.15 8.17 49.48
C THR A 595 19.72 9.14 48.40
N SER A 596 19.79 10.46 48.70
CA SER A 596 21.01 11.29 48.95
C SER A 596 21.83 11.61 47.67
N GLN A 597 22.13 12.84 47.23
CA GLN A 597 22.41 14.14 47.87
C GLN A 597 22.19 15.34 46.88
N PRO A 598 22.18 16.61 47.37
CA PRO A 598 21.54 17.76 46.71
C PRO A 598 22.50 18.87 46.22
N PHE A 599 22.06 19.71 45.27
CA PHE A 599 22.49 21.12 45.22
C PHE A 599 21.31 22.02 44.82
N GLN A 600 20.92 22.87 45.77
CA GLN A 600 19.97 23.98 45.67
C GLN A 600 20.64 25.24 45.09
N VAL A 601 19.82 26.29 44.91
CA VAL A 601 20.10 27.72 44.60
C VAL A 601 19.57 28.03 43.19
N LEU A 602 18.45 28.71 42.93
CA LEU A 602 17.81 29.86 43.57
C LEU A 602 16.32 29.95 43.14
N LYS A 603 15.39 29.91 44.10
CA LYS A 603 14.03 30.47 43.97
C LYS A 603 13.65 31.06 45.32
N LYS A 604 13.52 32.39 45.40
CA LYS A 604 12.70 33.04 46.42
C LYS A 604 12.43 34.50 46.09
N LYS A 605 11.14 34.77 45.94
CA LYS A 605 10.35 35.94 46.37
C LYS A 605 9.39 36.32 45.23
N MET A 606 8.12 36.59 45.43
CA MET A 606 7.10 36.35 46.47
C MET A 606 5.89 37.09 45.89
N ASN A 607 4.71 36.50 46.01
CA ASN A 607 3.43 37.11 45.66
C ASN A 607 3.27 38.49 46.29
N GLU A 608 2.67 39.43 45.54
CA GLU A 608 1.58 40.31 45.96
C GLU A 608 1.25 41.28 44.82
N ASN A 609 0.04 41.15 44.26
CA ASN A 609 -0.89 42.21 43.85
C ASN A 609 -1.84 41.73 42.74
N LEU A 610 -3.08 41.52 43.19
CA LEU A 610 -4.30 41.34 42.42
C LEU A 610 -4.77 42.74 41.97
N GLU A 611 -5.12 42.90 40.69
CA GLU A 611 -6.27 43.66 40.15
C GLU A 611 -6.02 44.21 38.73
N ILE A 612 -6.81 43.68 37.79
CA ILE A 612 -7.49 44.35 36.67
C ILE A 612 -6.60 45.07 35.62
N SER A 613 -6.38 44.38 34.49
CA SER A 613 -6.86 44.83 33.17
C SER A 613 -6.59 43.77 32.11
N GLU A 614 -7.67 43.32 31.48
CA GLU A 614 -7.66 42.56 30.25
C GLU A 614 -7.01 43.40 29.15
N ASN A 615 -5.98 42.87 28.47
CA ASN A 615 -5.57 43.17 27.08
C ASN A 615 -4.07 42.83 26.90
N SER A 616 -3.76 41.71 26.22
CA SER A 616 -2.53 41.62 25.43
C SER A 616 -2.69 40.62 24.29
N ASP A 617 -2.55 41.16 23.08
CA ASP A 617 -2.77 40.55 21.78
C ASP A 617 -1.86 39.34 21.51
N ASP A 618 -2.49 38.20 21.25
CA ASP A 618 -1.86 37.01 20.69
C ASP A 618 -1.76 37.21 19.16
N CYS A 619 -0.72 37.91 18.67
CA CYS A 619 -0.52 38.17 17.23
C CYS A 619 -0.34 36.83 16.47
N GLN A 620 -1.41 36.36 15.83
CA GLN A 620 -1.35 35.24 14.88
C GLN A 620 -0.84 35.73 13.52
N ILE A 621 0.31 35.22 13.10
CA ILE A 621 0.82 35.41 11.74
C ILE A 621 -0.01 34.54 10.79
N LEU A 622 -0.73 35.16 9.86
CA LEU A 622 -1.52 34.47 8.83
C LEU A 622 -0.80 34.58 7.49
N THR A 623 -0.79 33.50 6.69
CA THR A 623 -0.11 33.46 5.39
C THR A 623 -1.13 33.42 4.27
N CYS A 624 -0.98 34.31 3.28
CA CYS A 624 -1.86 34.33 2.11
C CYS A 624 -1.67 33.07 1.24
N PRO A 625 -2.73 32.30 0.94
CA PRO A 625 -2.63 31.11 0.08
C PRO A 625 -2.36 31.42 -1.40
N VAL A 626 -2.51 32.67 -1.84
CA VAL A 626 -2.35 33.08 -3.24
C VAL A 626 -0.93 33.58 -3.52
N CYS A 627 -0.40 34.50 -2.70
CA CYS A 627 0.92 35.10 -2.90
C CYS A 627 2.01 34.57 -1.94
N PHE A 628 1.67 33.71 -0.98
CA PHE A 628 2.56 33.13 0.03
C PHE A 628 3.30 34.15 0.91
N ARG A 629 2.85 35.42 0.96
CA ARG A 629 3.39 36.42 1.89
C ARG A 629 2.78 36.24 3.27
N ALA A 630 3.64 36.26 4.29
CA ALA A 630 3.24 36.35 5.68
C ALA A 630 2.65 37.75 5.92
N GLN A 631 1.43 37.76 6.44
CA GLN A 631 0.66 38.97 6.72
C GLN A 631 0.71 39.20 8.23
N GLY A 632 1.48 40.21 8.63
CA GLY A 632 1.77 40.52 10.02
C GLY A 632 0.60 41.22 10.70
N CYS A 633 0.11 40.61 11.79
CA CYS A 633 -0.95 41.09 12.69
C CYS A 633 -2.15 41.73 11.97
N ILE A 634 -2.98 40.88 11.34
CA ILE A 634 -4.21 41.33 10.67
C ILE A 634 -5.38 40.44 11.03
N SER A 635 -6.55 41.07 11.21
CA SER A 635 -7.82 40.37 11.43
C SER A 635 -8.12 39.44 10.25
N LEU A 636 -9.01 38.47 10.47
CA LEU A 636 -9.46 37.55 9.43
C LEU A 636 -10.06 38.31 8.23
N GLU A 637 -10.73 39.44 8.46
CA GLU A 637 -11.25 40.29 7.37
C GLU A 637 -10.13 40.84 6.47
N ALA A 638 -9.00 41.24 7.03
CA ALA A 638 -7.92 41.82 6.25
C ALA A 638 -7.11 40.77 5.49
N LEU A 639 -6.99 39.54 6.04
CA LEU A 639 -6.49 38.40 5.27
C LEU A 639 -7.42 38.11 4.08
N ASN A 640 -8.73 38.07 4.31
CA ASN A 640 -9.71 37.83 3.24
C ASN A 640 -9.64 38.93 2.16
N LYS A 641 -9.53 40.21 2.56
CA LYS A 641 -9.34 41.32 1.62
C LYS A 641 -8.07 41.19 0.79
N HIS A 642 -6.97 40.78 1.41
CA HIS A 642 -5.72 40.52 0.70
C HIS A 642 -5.81 39.30 -0.24
N VAL A 643 -6.56 38.26 0.15
CA VAL A 643 -6.86 37.12 -0.71
C VAL A 643 -7.68 37.57 -1.92
N ASP A 644 -8.72 38.39 -1.72
CA ASP A 644 -9.54 38.96 -2.79
C ASP A 644 -8.68 39.82 -3.74
N GLU A 645 -7.82 40.70 -3.23
CA GLU A 645 -6.87 41.50 -4.03
C GLU A 645 -5.87 40.64 -4.81
N CYS A 646 -5.43 39.51 -4.24
CA CYS A 646 -4.54 38.57 -4.93
C CYS A 646 -5.27 37.74 -5.99
N LEU A 647 -6.58 37.49 -5.83
CA LEU A 647 -7.41 36.76 -6.77
C LEU A 647 -7.88 37.63 -7.94
N ASP A 648 -8.08 38.93 -7.71
CA ASP A 648 -8.56 39.86 -8.74
C ASP A 648 -7.48 40.25 -9.77
N GLY A 649 -6.19 40.07 -9.46
CA GLY A 649 -5.06 40.24 -10.38
C GLY A 649 -4.85 41.67 -10.90
N PRO A 650 -3.61 42.13 -11.14
CA PRO A 650 -3.38 43.35 -11.91
C PRO A 650 -3.67 43.04 -13.39
N SER A 651 -4.77 43.57 -13.91
CA SER A 651 -4.98 43.73 -15.35
C SER A 651 -3.85 44.59 -15.95
N ILE A 652 -3.29 44.06 -17.03
CA ILE A 652 -2.17 44.52 -17.86
C ILE A 652 -2.25 46.02 -18.22
N SER A 653 -1.13 46.76 -18.08
CA SER A 653 -0.73 47.78 -19.07
C SER A 653 0.73 48.20 -18.87
N GLU A 654 1.52 48.01 -19.93
CA GLU A 654 2.86 48.57 -20.12
C GLU A 654 2.86 50.08 -19.86
N ASN A 655 3.83 50.58 -19.07
CA ASN A 655 4.33 51.94 -19.22
C ASN A 655 5.77 52.06 -18.70
N PHE A 656 6.63 52.46 -19.63
CA PHE A 656 8.06 52.73 -19.55
C PHE A 656 8.42 53.82 -18.52
N LYS A 657 9.58 53.67 -17.85
CA LYS A 657 10.71 54.62 -17.98
C LYS A 657 11.99 54.14 -17.26
N MET A 658 13.08 54.22 -18.03
CA MET A 658 14.48 54.01 -17.67
C MET A 658 14.95 54.84 -16.48
N PHE A 659 15.88 54.28 -15.70
CA PHE A 659 17.04 55.02 -15.18
C PHE A 659 18.30 54.46 -15.82
N SER A 660 18.96 55.31 -16.61
CA SER A 660 20.25 55.07 -17.25
C SER A 660 21.35 55.80 -16.50
N CYS A 661 22.50 55.16 -16.30
CA CYS A 661 23.81 55.82 -16.19
C CYS A 661 24.64 55.50 -17.44
N SER A 662 24.57 56.43 -18.39
CA SER A 662 25.68 57.11 -19.09
C SER A 662 26.91 56.34 -19.66
N HIS A 663 27.06 56.52 -21.00
CA HIS A 663 28.26 56.91 -21.79
C HIS A 663 28.80 55.99 -22.93
N VAL A 664 28.62 56.51 -24.17
CA VAL A 664 29.53 56.54 -25.37
C VAL A 664 29.50 55.32 -26.33
N SER A 665 29.34 55.39 -27.67
CA SER A 665 29.00 56.43 -28.67
C SER A 665 28.80 55.80 -30.09
N ALA A 666 27.98 56.46 -30.92
CA ALA A 666 28.10 56.70 -32.38
C ALA A 666 27.80 55.57 -33.42
N THR A 667 26.60 55.52 -34.05
CA THR A 667 26.13 56.14 -35.35
C THR A 667 26.48 55.35 -36.63
N LYS A 668 25.65 55.19 -37.68
CA LYS A 668 24.22 55.45 -38.00
C LYS A 668 23.96 54.94 -39.45
N VAL A 669 22.70 54.51 -39.72
CA VAL A 669 21.88 54.76 -40.94
C VAL A 669 22.19 53.98 -42.23
N ASN A 670 21.23 53.53 -43.07
CA ASN A 670 19.80 53.17 -43.04
C ASN A 670 19.36 52.97 -44.51
N LYS A 671 18.40 52.07 -44.78
CA LYS A 671 17.28 52.11 -45.79
C LYS A 671 16.96 50.68 -46.29
N LYS A 672 15.81 50.09 -45.91
CA LYS A 672 14.43 50.20 -46.49
C LYS A 672 14.32 49.55 -47.88
N GLU A 673 13.29 48.79 -48.26
CA GLU A 673 12.06 48.24 -47.67
C GLU A 673 11.41 47.36 -48.78
N ASN A 674 10.52 46.45 -48.37
CA ASN A 674 9.31 45.96 -49.08
C ASN A 674 9.29 44.70 -50.00
N VAL A 675 8.73 43.63 -49.39
CA VAL A 675 7.40 42.98 -49.68
C VAL A 675 7.29 41.91 -50.82
N PRO A 676 6.40 40.89 -50.65
CA PRO A 676 6.65 39.48 -50.99
C PRO A 676 5.65 38.84 -51.99
N ALA A 677 5.88 37.56 -52.39
CA ALA A 677 4.91 36.44 -52.37
C ALA A 677 5.18 35.33 -53.43
N SER A 678 5.12 34.07 -52.95
CA SER A 678 4.60 32.83 -53.58
C SER A 678 5.08 32.29 -54.94
N SER A 679 5.59 31.05 -54.95
CA SER A 679 5.21 29.87 -55.79
C SER A 679 6.36 28.83 -55.77
N LEU A 680 6.18 27.63 -55.18
CA LEU A 680 5.75 26.38 -55.83
C LEU A 680 6.52 26.01 -57.11
N CYS A 681 7.46 25.04 -57.03
CA CYS A 681 7.45 23.87 -57.92
C CYS A 681 8.46 22.79 -57.47
N GLU A 682 8.01 21.54 -57.61
CA GLU A 682 8.70 20.27 -57.37
C GLU A 682 9.82 19.99 -58.40
N LYS A 683 10.83 19.19 -58.03
CA LYS A 683 11.12 17.86 -58.65
C LYS A 683 12.54 17.33 -58.33
N GLN A 684 12.51 16.07 -57.90
CA GLN A 684 13.33 14.92 -58.33
C GLN A 684 14.78 14.71 -57.83
N ASP A 685 14.91 13.49 -57.30
CA ASP A 685 16.08 12.75 -56.83
C ASP A 685 17.22 12.67 -57.85
N TYR A 686 18.46 12.84 -57.36
CA TYR A 686 19.65 12.17 -57.89
C TYR A 686 20.64 11.88 -56.75
N GLU A 687 20.98 10.60 -56.60
CA GLU A 687 22.10 10.11 -55.79
C GLU A 687 23.44 10.65 -56.32
N ALA A 688 24.28 11.19 -55.43
CA ALA A 688 25.72 11.23 -55.60
C ALA A 688 26.42 11.45 -54.25
N HIS A 689 27.22 10.48 -53.83
CA HIS A 689 28.23 10.62 -52.77
C HIS A 689 29.20 11.78 -53.05
N PRO A 690 29.77 12.40 -52.00
CA PRO A 690 31.21 12.21 -51.84
C PRO A 690 31.68 12.03 -50.39
N LYS A 691 32.72 11.21 -50.26
CA LYS A 691 33.59 11.03 -49.09
C LYS A 691 34.30 12.33 -48.73
N ILE A 692 34.41 12.65 -47.43
CA ILE A 692 35.55 13.39 -46.87
C ILE A 692 36.02 12.70 -45.58
N LYS A 693 37.34 12.49 -45.52
CA LYS A 693 38.15 11.74 -44.55
C LYS A 693 38.54 12.56 -43.32
N GLU A 694 38.89 11.80 -42.28
CA GLU A 694 39.59 12.08 -41.01
C GLU A 694 40.79 13.05 -41.07
N ILE A 695 41.10 13.68 -39.92
CA ILE A 695 42.45 13.96 -39.38
C ILE A 695 42.40 13.84 -37.83
N SER A 696 43.41 13.16 -37.26
CA SER A 696 43.73 12.86 -35.86
C SER A 696 44.95 13.66 -35.32
N SER A 697 45.10 13.80 -33.99
CA SER A 697 46.36 13.78 -33.16
C SER A 697 46.04 14.27 -31.72
N VAL A 698 46.64 13.89 -30.56
CA VAL A 698 48.02 13.52 -30.13
C VAL A 698 48.01 12.71 -28.78
N ASP A 699 48.74 11.56 -28.75
CA ASP A 699 49.72 10.91 -27.81
C ASP A 699 49.55 10.77 -26.26
N CYS A 700 50.10 9.78 -25.50
CA CYS A 700 51.30 8.88 -25.59
C CYS A 700 51.16 7.62 -24.63
N ILE A 701 51.35 6.34 -25.02
CA ILE A 701 52.53 5.38 -24.96
C ILE A 701 52.94 4.92 -23.51
N ALA A 702 53.18 3.64 -23.12
CA ALA A 702 53.90 2.45 -23.68
C ALA A 702 53.35 1.08 -23.12
N LEU A 703 53.13 -0.01 -23.89
CA LEU A 703 54.01 -1.15 -24.31
C LEU A 703 54.69 -1.95 -23.16
N VAL A 704 54.83 -3.29 -23.12
CA VAL A 704 54.31 -4.50 -23.81
C VAL A 704 54.93 -5.71 -23.07
N ASP A 705 54.24 -6.87 -22.96
CA ASP A 705 54.71 -8.21 -23.38
C ASP A 705 53.91 -9.38 -22.79
N THR A 706 53.76 -10.40 -23.62
CA THR A 706 52.93 -11.61 -23.49
C THR A 706 53.87 -12.80 -23.27
N ILE A 707 53.45 -13.87 -22.58
CA ILE A 707 53.77 -15.28 -22.88
C ILE A 707 52.91 -16.20 -22.00
N ASP A 708 52.27 -17.17 -22.66
CA ASP A 708 51.55 -18.34 -22.13
C ASP A 708 52.44 -19.30 -21.31
N ASN A 709 51.85 -20.02 -20.35
CA ASN A 709 51.81 -21.49 -20.36
C ASN A 709 51.04 -22.10 -19.17
N SER A 710 50.26 -23.14 -19.50
CA SER A 710 49.51 -23.99 -18.56
C SER A 710 50.41 -25.00 -17.84
N SER A 711 50.06 -25.42 -16.60
CA SER A 711 49.69 -26.81 -16.25
C SER A 711 49.68 -27.10 -14.73
N LYS A 712 48.52 -27.64 -14.28
CA LYS A 712 48.24 -28.73 -13.31
C LYS A 712 48.97 -28.92 -11.96
N ALA A 713 48.13 -29.41 -11.03
CA ALA A 713 48.34 -30.33 -9.89
C ALA A 713 48.31 -29.64 -8.51
N GLU A 714 47.24 -29.82 -7.71
CA GLU A 714 47.08 -30.81 -6.61
C GLU A 714 48.03 -30.52 -5.43
N SER A 715 47.69 -30.58 -4.14
CA SER A 715 46.53 -30.92 -3.31
C SER A 715 46.99 -30.74 -1.83
N ILE A 716 46.12 -31.03 -0.84
CA ILE A 716 46.42 -31.36 0.59
C ILE A 716 46.51 -30.13 1.52
N ASP A 717 45.42 -29.82 2.24
CA ASP A 717 45.11 -30.19 3.65
C ASP A 717 45.90 -29.34 4.67
N ALA A 718 45.44 -29.00 5.88
CA ALA A 718 44.19 -29.13 6.61
C ALA A 718 44.45 -28.46 7.98
N LEU A 719 43.39 -28.03 8.68
CA LEU A 719 43.31 -27.88 10.16
C LEU A 719 44.22 -26.76 10.76
N SER A 720 43.96 -26.09 11.87
CA SER A 720 43.01 -26.16 12.98
C SER A 720 43.28 -24.84 13.76
N ASN A 721 42.28 -24.00 14.01
CA ASN A 721 41.57 -23.91 15.29
C ASN A 721 42.30 -23.11 16.41
N LYS A 722 41.57 -22.13 16.94
CA LYS A 722 41.47 -21.70 18.35
C LYS A 722 42.13 -20.40 18.86
N HIS A 723 41.28 -19.72 19.67
CA HIS A 723 41.51 -18.84 20.82
C HIS A 723 42.01 -17.41 20.54
N SER A 724 41.68 -16.34 21.28
CA SER A 724 40.67 -15.91 22.28
C SER A 724 41.31 -14.68 22.97
N LYS A 725 40.49 -13.72 23.45
CA LYS A 725 40.82 -12.60 24.38
C LYS A 725 41.46 -11.35 23.76
N GLU A 726 40.75 -10.22 23.75
CA GLU A 726 40.66 -9.21 24.82
C GLU A 726 42.02 -8.59 25.18
N GLU A 727 42.26 -7.35 24.76
CA GLU A 727 42.54 -6.23 25.68
C GLU A 727 42.77 -4.90 24.93
N CYS A 728 42.37 -3.83 25.61
CA CYS A 728 42.32 -2.44 25.21
C CYS A 728 43.69 -1.76 25.36
N SER A 729 44.13 -0.94 24.40
CA SER A 729 45.05 0.17 24.68
C SER A 729 45.08 1.20 23.54
N SER A 730 45.22 2.44 23.97
CA SER A 730 44.97 3.72 23.29
C SER A 730 46.21 4.38 22.68
N LEU A 731 45.97 5.39 21.81
CA LEU A 731 46.81 6.53 21.37
C LEU A 731 47.65 6.37 20.06
N PRO A 732 48.02 7.45 19.34
CA PRO A 732 47.39 8.78 19.21
C PRO A 732 47.32 9.33 17.76
N SER A 733 46.66 10.49 17.66
CA SER A 733 46.37 11.39 16.53
C SER A 733 47.56 11.86 15.67
N LYS A 734 47.28 12.13 14.37
CA LYS A 734 47.98 13.13 13.54
C LYS A 734 46.97 13.91 12.70
N SER A 735 47.03 15.23 12.87
CA SER A 735 46.27 16.30 12.22
C SER A 735 47.03 16.88 11.02
N PHE A 736 46.28 17.48 10.08
CA PHE A 736 46.76 18.50 9.14
C PHE A 736 45.73 19.64 9.09
N ASN A 737 46.18 20.85 9.43
CA ASN A 737 45.48 22.13 9.30
C ASN A 737 46.08 22.91 8.12
N ILE A 738 45.27 23.75 7.46
CA ILE A 738 45.72 24.99 6.81
C ILE A 738 44.73 26.13 7.14
N GLU A 739 45.31 27.21 7.67
CA GLU A 739 44.89 28.56 8.11
C GLU A 739 44.33 29.48 6.98
N HIS A 740 43.85 30.73 7.15
CA HIS A 740 43.21 31.62 8.17
C HIS A 740 43.15 33.04 7.52
N CYS A 741 42.10 33.87 7.78
CA CYS A 741 42.08 35.36 7.94
C CYS A 741 40.65 35.94 7.66
N HIS A 742 39.88 36.41 8.67
CA HIS A 742 39.80 37.78 9.25
C HIS A 742 39.12 38.82 8.30
N GLN A 743 38.18 39.71 8.67
CA GLN A 743 37.84 40.39 9.95
C GLN A 743 36.45 41.10 9.89
N ASN A 744 35.93 41.48 11.06
CA ASN A 744 34.64 42.13 11.40
C ASN A 744 34.52 43.62 11.01
N SER A 745 33.28 44.17 10.92
CA SER A 745 32.77 45.27 11.80
C SER A 745 31.39 45.80 11.37
N SER A 746 30.65 46.31 12.35
CA SER A 746 29.29 46.86 12.34
C SER A 746 29.34 48.35 12.74
N SER A 747 28.50 49.22 12.16
CA SER A 747 27.82 50.32 12.89
C SER A 747 27.00 51.27 11.98
N THR A 748 25.74 51.41 12.38
CA THR A 748 24.69 52.46 12.27
C THR A 748 25.08 53.91 11.89
N VAL A 749 24.19 54.67 11.20
CA VAL A 749 23.66 56.03 11.55
C VAL A 749 22.56 56.48 10.53
N SER A 750 21.30 56.44 10.98
CA SER A 750 20.24 57.47 11.09
C SER A 750 19.98 58.66 10.15
N LEU A 751 18.65 58.93 9.97
CA LEU A 751 17.89 60.22 9.91
C LEU A 751 17.99 61.07 8.61
N GLU A 752 16.98 61.76 8.04
CA GLU A 752 15.68 62.36 8.44
C GLU A 752 14.79 62.49 7.16
N ASN A 753 13.48 62.16 7.17
CA ASN A 753 12.28 63.03 7.28
C ASN A 753 12.17 64.25 6.35
N GLU A 754 10.97 64.43 5.75
CA GLU A 754 10.18 65.68 5.56
C GLU A 754 9.22 65.55 4.35
N ASP A 755 8.08 64.91 4.62
CA ASP A 755 6.70 65.43 4.61
C ASP A 755 6.20 66.57 3.66
N VAL A 756 4.86 66.53 3.46
CA VAL A 756 3.91 67.62 3.10
C VAL A 756 3.51 67.88 1.63
N GLY A 757 2.18 67.82 1.40
CA GLY A 757 1.43 68.81 0.60
C GLY A 757 0.69 68.26 -0.64
N SER A 758 -0.55 67.74 -0.59
CA SER A 758 -1.85 68.39 -0.34
C SER A 758 -2.56 68.97 -1.60
N PHE A 759 -3.89 68.76 -1.62
CA PHE A 759 -4.94 69.35 -2.50
C PHE A 759 -5.00 68.84 -3.96
N ARG A 760 -6.16 68.56 -4.59
CA ARG A 760 -7.55 68.93 -4.32
C ARG A 760 -8.49 68.03 -5.14
N GLN A 761 -9.61 67.63 -4.54
CA GLN A 761 -10.79 67.09 -5.22
C GLN A 761 -11.35 68.08 -6.23
N GLU A 762 -11.93 67.57 -7.33
CA GLU A 762 -13.21 68.10 -7.81
C GLU A 762 -14.02 67.10 -8.66
N TYR A 763 -15.32 67.22 -8.47
CA TYR A 763 -16.45 66.37 -8.83
C TYR A 763 -16.78 66.35 -10.34
N ARG A 764 -17.34 65.22 -10.84
CA ARG A 764 -18.71 65.10 -11.40
C ARG A 764 -18.93 63.78 -12.18
N GLN A 765 -19.64 62.83 -11.54
CA GLN A 765 -20.98 62.28 -11.88
C GLN A 765 -21.50 62.19 -13.35
N PRO A 766 -22.54 61.36 -13.65
CA PRO A 766 -22.43 59.96 -14.10
C PRO A 766 -23.24 59.68 -15.40
N TYR A 767 -22.93 58.65 -16.19
CA TYR A 767 -23.88 58.12 -17.20
C TYR A 767 -23.77 56.59 -17.39
N LEU A 768 -24.94 56.02 -17.68
CA LEU A 768 -25.41 54.63 -17.65
C LEU A 768 -24.88 53.68 -18.76
N CYS A 769 -25.22 52.39 -18.57
CA CYS A 769 -25.23 51.22 -19.48
C CYS A 769 -23.86 50.50 -19.66
N GLU A 770 -23.71 49.17 -19.62
CA GLU A 770 -24.62 48.04 -19.79
C GLU A 770 -23.93 46.71 -19.33
N VAL A 771 -24.72 45.77 -18.79
CA VAL A 771 -24.57 44.29 -18.78
C VAL A 771 -23.17 43.66 -18.54
N LYS A 772 -22.92 43.16 -17.31
CA LYS A 772 -21.79 42.25 -17.01
C LYS A 772 -22.09 40.82 -17.45
N THR A 773 -21.31 40.34 -18.41
CA THR A 773 -21.21 38.95 -18.88
C THR A 773 -20.53 38.05 -17.84
N GLY A 774 -21.06 36.84 -17.65
CA GLY A 774 -20.64 35.87 -16.63
C GLY A 774 -19.27 35.25 -16.89
N GLN A 775 -18.54 34.99 -15.79
CA GLN A 775 -17.25 34.31 -15.77
C GLN A 775 -17.34 32.91 -16.40
N ALA A 776 -16.39 32.61 -17.29
CA ALA A 776 -16.32 31.31 -17.95
C ALA A 776 -15.77 30.22 -17.00
N LEU A 777 -16.41 29.06 -17.00
CA LEU A 777 -16.01 27.91 -16.18
C LEU A 777 -14.99 27.05 -16.93
N VAL A 778 -13.81 26.81 -16.35
CA VAL A 778 -12.76 25.97 -16.95
C VAL A 778 -12.76 24.58 -16.31
N CYS A 779 -12.82 23.53 -17.13
CA CYS A 779 -12.78 22.17 -16.61
C CYS A 779 -11.37 21.81 -16.09
N PRO A 780 -11.20 21.37 -14.83
CA PRO A 780 -9.90 21.01 -14.27
C PRO A 780 -9.30 19.71 -14.84
N VAL A 781 -10.08 18.93 -15.60
CA VAL A 781 -9.63 17.64 -16.15
C VAL A 781 -9.04 17.81 -17.55
N CYS A 782 -9.59 18.69 -18.39
CA CYS A 782 -9.12 18.89 -19.75
C CYS A 782 -8.65 20.32 -20.07
N ASN A 783 -8.70 21.24 -19.10
CA ASN A 783 -8.37 22.67 -19.25
C ASN A 783 -9.12 23.37 -20.39
N VAL A 784 -10.30 22.87 -20.76
CA VAL A 784 -11.15 23.49 -21.79
C VAL A 784 -12.18 24.39 -21.11
N GLU A 785 -12.23 25.64 -21.54
CA GLU A 785 -13.25 26.62 -21.16
C GLU A 785 -14.63 26.16 -21.65
N GLN A 786 -15.57 26.05 -20.72
CA GLN A 786 -16.94 25.64 -21.01
C GLN A 786 -17.80 26.87 -21.22
N LYS A 787 -18.47 26.94 -22.39
CA LYS A 787 -19.45 27.97 -22.73
C LYS A 787 -20.79 27.74 -22.01
N THR A 788 -20.75 27.60 -20.69
CA THR A 788 -21.93 27.43 -19.84
C THR A 788 -21.74 28.14 -18.51
N SER A 789 -22.78 28.85 -18.05
CA SER A 789 -22.91 29.35 -16.68
C SER A 789 -23.69 28.38 -15.78
N ASP A 790 -24.28 27.31 -16.35
CA ASP A 790 -24.99 26.27 -15.61
C ASP A 790 -23.99 25.27 -14.99
N LEU A 791 -23.92 25.27 -13.65
CA LEU A 791 -23.10 24.35 -12.86
C LEU A 791 -23.44 22.88 -13.11
N THR A 792 -24.68 22.55 -13.48
CA THR A 792 -25.11 21.18 -13.78
C THR A 792 -24.45 20.69 -15.05
N LEU A 793 -24.47 21.50 -16.11
CA LEU A 793 -23.78 21.19 -17.37
C LEU A 793 -22.26 21.15 -17.20
N PHE A 794 -21.70 22.03 -16.36
CA PHE A 794 -20.29 22.01 -16.01
C PHE A 794 -19.90 20.72 -15.27
N ASN A 795 -20.67 20.31 -14.26
CA ASN A 795 -20.44 19.06 -13.53
C ASN A 795 -20.58 17.83 -14.42
N VAL A 796 -21.57 17.80 -15.31
CA VAL A 796 -21.70 16.74 -16.34
C VAL A 796 -20.47 16.69 -17.24
N HIS A 797 -19.92 17.84 -17.65
CA HIS A 797 -18.67 17.88 -18.40
C HIS A 797 -17.50 17.33 -17.58
N VAL A 798 -17.36 17.70 -16.30
CA VAL A 798 -16.32 17.18 -15.41
C VAL A 798 -16.44 15.66 -15.26
N ASP A 799 -17.63 15.13 -15.01
CA ASP A 799 -17.91 13.70 -14.91
C ASP A 799 -17.60 12.97 -16.22
N VAL A 800 -17.97 13.56 -17.36
CA VAL A 800 -17.62 13.03 -18.68
C VAL A 800 -16.12 13.07 -18.91
N CYS A 801 -15.40 14.10 -18.49
CA CYS A 801 -13.95 14.21 -18.64
C CYS A 801 -13.19 13.24 -17.73
N LEU A 802 -13.65 13.05 -16.49
CA LEU A 802 -13.15 12.01 -15.57
C LEU A 802 -13.33 10.61 -16.14
N ASN A 803 -14.43 10.38 -16.86
CA ASN A 803 -14.68 9.11 -17.54
C ASN A 803 -14.02 9.04 -18.93
N LYS A 804 -13.84 10.15 -19.65
CA LYS A 804 -13.22 10.22 -20.98
C LYS A 804 -11.71 10.08 -20.93
N SER A 805 -11.01 10.53 -19.89
CA SER A 805 -9.59 10.21 -19.72
C SER A 805 -9.40 8.69 -19.65
N PHE A 806 -10.33 7.99 -18.99
CA PHE A 806 -10.38 6.53 -18.93
C PHE A 806 -10.91 5.86 -20.22
N ILE A 807 -11.90 6.46 -20.89
CA ILE A 807 -12.58 5.89 -22.08
C ILE A 807 -11.85 6.23 -23.39
N GLN A 808 -11.15 7.35 -23.50
CA GLN A 808 -10.36 7.72 -24.69
C GLN A 808 -9.03 6.96 -24.75
N GLU A 809 -8.43 6.60 -23.60
CA GLU A 809 -7.35 5.61 -23.54
C GLU A 809 -7.84 4.22 -23.99
N LEU A 810 -9.12 3.90 -23.78
CA LEU A 810 -9.73 2.63 -24.21
C LEU A 810 -10.33 2.64 -25.63
N ARG A 811 -10.62 3.81 -26.21
CA ARG A 811 -11.21 3.97 -27.56
C ARG A 811 -10.21 4.35 -28.65
N LYS A 812 -9.04 4.91 -28.32
CA LYS A 812 -8.00 5.23 -29.33
C LYS A 812 -7.30 4.01 -29.92
N ASP A 813 -7.48 2.81 -29.35
CA ASP A 813 -6.93 1.55 -29.85
C ASP A 813 -7.91 0.73 -30.73
N LYS A 814 -9.03 1.32 -31.17
CA LYS A 814 -10.01 0.67 -32.06
C LYS A 814 -10.52 1.59 -33.19
N PHE A 815 -9.64 2.23 -33.97
CA PHE A 815 -9.99 2.80 -35.27
C PHE A 815 -8.73 2.93 -36.16
N ASN A 816 -8.49 1.92 -37.01
CA ASN A 816 -7.69 2.08 -38.22
C ASN A 816 -8.66 1.94 -39.41
N PRO A 817 -8.99 3.00 -40.15
CA PRO A 817 -9.69 2.88 -41.41
C PRO A 817 -8.69 2.41 -42.47
N VAL A 818 -8.98 1.25 -43.08
CA VAL A 818 -8.25 0.75 -44.26
C VAL A 818 -8.55 1.66 -45.44
N ASN A 819 -7.52 2.30 -45.98
CA ASN A 819 -7.55 3.02 -47.25
C ASN A 819 -7.69 2.01 -48.41
N GLN A 820 -8.72 2.18 -49.25
CA GLN A 820 -8.84 1.52 -50.55
C GLN A 820 -8.20 2.39 -51.64
N PRO A 821 -7.42 1.83 -52.57
CA PRO A 821 -7.18 2.43 -53.88
C PRO A 821 -8.22 1.90 -54.90
N LYS A 822 -8.86 2.83 -55.62
CA LYS A 822 -9.58 2.56 -56.86
C LYS A 822 -8.55 2.40 -57.98
N GLU A 823 -8.65 1.37 -58.82
CA GLU A 823 -8.74 1.54 -60.28
C GLU A 823 -9.09 0.24 -61.04
N SER A 824 -10.04 0.45 -61.95
CA SER A 824 -10.49 -0.24 -63.17
C SER A 824 -9.88 -1.58 -63.67
N SER A 825 -10.83 -2.49 -63.96
CA SER A 825 -11.17 -3.04 -65.31
C SER A 825 -11.08 -4.56 -65.54
N ARG A 826 -12.26 -5.12 -65.87
CA ARG A 826 -12.59 -6.15 -66.88
C ARG A 826 -11.78 -7.46 -66.89
N SER A 827 -12.44 -8.59 -66.58
CA SER A 827 -13.18 -9.43 -67.55
C SER A 827 -13.27 -10.92 -67.12
N THR A 828 -14.52 -11.42 -67.12
CA THR A 828 -15.02 -12.76 -67.53
C THR A 828 -14.24 -14.05 -67.21
N GLY A 829 -14.94 -15.02 -66.58
CA GLY A 829 -14.61 -16.45 -66.63
C GLY A 829 -15.52 -17.31 -65.74
N SER A 830 -16.34 -18.16 -66.36
CA SER A 830 -17.50 -18.89 -65.83
C SER A 830 -17.24 -20.21 -65.08
N SER A 831 -18.28 -20.65 -64.35
CA SER A 831 -18.73 -22.04 -64.12
C SER A 831 -17.92 -22.87 -63.09
N SER A 832 -18.47 -23.78 -62.26
CA SER A 832 -19.71 -24.56 -62.26
C SER A 832 -19.92 -25.31 -60.91
N GLY A 833 -21.19 -25.62 -60.58
CA GLY A 833 -21.62 -26.81 -59.80
C GLY A 833 -21.51 -26.78 -58.25
N VAL A 834 -22.40 -27.32 -57.42
CA VAL A 834 -23.63 -28.13 -57.56
C VAL A 834 -24.47 -27.98 -56.27
N GLN A 835 -25.79 -28.10 -56.44
CA GLN A 835 -26.89 -27.95 -55.49
C GLN A 835 -27.02 -29.08 -54.43
N LYS A 836 -27.69 -28.80 -53.30
CA LYS A 836 -28.90 -29.55 -52.87
C LYS A 836 -29.68 -28.81 -51.77
N ALA A 837 -30.99 -28.73 -51.98
CA ALA A 837 -32.01 -28.06 -51.18
C ALA A 837 -33.03 -29.07 -50.66
N VAL A 838 -33.66 -28.83 -49.49
CA VAL A 838 -34.91 -29.50 -49.05
C VAL A 838 -35.81 -28.56 -48.21
N THR A 839 -36.87 -28.05 -48.86
CA THR A 839 -38.31 -27.84 -48.46
C THR A 839 -38.73 -27.10 -47.17
N ARG A 840 -39.46 -25.96 -47.26
CA ARG A 840 -40.95 -25.73 -47.27
C ARG A 840 -41.60 -25.89 -45.87
N THR A 841 -42.48 -25.02 -45.33
CA THR A 841 -43.74 -24.46 -45.87
C THR A 841 -44.25 -23.23 -45.07
N LYS A 842 -44.95 -22.31 -45.77
CA LYS A 842 -45.73 -21.15 -45.31
C LYS A 842 -47.12 -21.50 -44.74
N ARG A 843 -47.69 -20.68 -43.84
CA ARG A 843 -49.03 -20.03 -44.05
C ARG A 843 -49.35 -18.89 -43.03
N PRO A 844 -50.02 -17.78 -43.44
CA PRO A 844 -50.31 -16.59 -42.60
C PRO A 844 -51.82 -16.28 -42.40
N GLY A 845 -52.12 -15.26 -41.56
CA GLY A 845 -53.41 -14.52 -41.47
C GLY A 845 -54.11 -14.67 -40.10
N LEU A 846 -54.88 -13.71 -39.54
CA LEU A 846 -55.31 -12.37 -39.92
C LEU A 846 -56.06 -11.73 -38.71
N MET A 847 -55.80 -10.45 -38.44
CA MET A 847 -56.65 -9.35 -37.88
C MET A 847 -57.76 -9.59 -36.83
N THR A 848 -57.81 -8.72 -35.81
CA THR A 848 -58.84 -7.66 -35.69
C THR A 848 -58.49 -6.62 -34.59
N LYS A 849 -58.84 -5.36 -34.87
CA LYS A 849 -58.53 -4.12 -34.15
C LYS A 849 -59.74 -3.67 -33.31
N TYR A 850 -59.51 -2.92 -32.23
CA TYR A 850 -60.28 -1.68 -31.95
C TYR A 850 -59.39 -0.64 -31.25
N SER A 851 -59.58 0.60 -31.70
CA SER A 851 -58.84 1.84 -31.42
C SER A 851 -59.65 2.69 -30.42
N THR A 852 -59.00 3.52 -29.60
CA THR A 852 -59.27 4.97 -29.55
C THR A 852 -58.27 5.72 -28.65
N SER A 853 -57.84 6.87 -29.18
CA SER A 853 -56.83 7.81 -28.68
C SER A 853 -57.15 8.43 -27.31
N LYS A 854 -56.12 8.58 -26.46
CA LYS A 854 -55.89 9.77 -25.62
C LYS A 854 -54.41 9.89 -25.23
N LYS A 855 -53.79 11.02 -25.61
CA LYS A 855 -52.45 11.46 -25.20
C LYS A 855 -52.37 11.52 -23.66
N ILE A 856 -51.36 10.90 -23.02
CA ILE A 856 -50.77 11.31 -21.72
C ILE A 856 -49.29 10.85 -21.63
N LYS A 857 -48.43 11.87 -21.59
CA LYS A 857 -47.04 12.10 -21.11
C LYS A 857 -45.99 10.98 -20.92
N PRO A 858 -44.71 11.27 -21.23
CA PRO A 858 -43.56 10.46 -20.84
C PRO A 858 -43.21 10.68 -19.36
N ASN A 859 -42.93 9.59 -18.63
CA ASN A 859 -42.40 9.65 -17.27
C ASN A 859 -40.94 10.13 -17.31
N ASN A 860 -40.78 11.40 -16.97
CA ASN A 860 -39.53 12.12 -16.77
C ASN A 860 -39.11 11.94 -15.30
N PRO A 861 -37.86 11.57 -14.94
CA PRO A 861 -37.40 11.72 -13.57
C PRO A 861 -37.16 13.22 -13.31
N LYS A 862 -38.24 13.94 -13.02
CA LYS A 862 -38.19 15.34 -12.59
C LYS A 862 -37.56 15.44 -11.20
N HIS A 863 -36.37 16.04 -11.17
CA HIS A 863 -35.91 17.04 -10.19
C HIS A 863 -36.53 16.98 -8.79
N THR A 864 -35.85 16.30 -7.88
CA THR A 864 -36.06 16.44 -6.42
C THR A 864 -35.37 17.69 -5.85
N LEU A 865 -34.60 18.44 -6.66
CA LEU A 865 -33.87 19.65 -6.24
C LEU A 865 -34.64 20.96 -6.49
N ASP A 866 -35.61 20.99 -7.40
CA ASP A 866 -36.32 22.23 -7.78
C ASP A 866 -37.47 22.62 -6.84
N ILE A 867 -37.82 21.76 -5.87
CA ILE A 867 -38.74 22.06 -4.76
C ILE A 867 -37.98 22.59 -3.54
N PHE A 868 -36.64 22.53 -3.55
CA PHE A 868 -35.80 22.96 -2.43
C PHE A 868 -35.29 24.41 -2.58
N PHE A 869 -35.33 24.98 -3.79
CA PHE A 869 -34.80 26.31 -4.12
C PHE A 869 -35.87 27.30 -4.67
N LYS A 870 -37.15 26.97 -4.51
CA LYS A 870 -38.29 27.90 -4.58
C LYS A 870 -38.88 28.02 -3.19
#